data_AF-A0AB40AP73-F1
#
_entry.id   AF-A0AB40AP73-F1
#
_cell.length_a   1.000
_cell.length_b   1.000
_cell.length_c   1.000
_cell.angle_alpha   90.00
_cell.angle_beta   90.00
_cell.angle_gamma   90.00
#
_symmetry.space_group_name_H-M   'P 1'
#
loop_
_entity.id
_entity.type
_entity.pdbx_description
1 polymer ?
#
loop_
_entity_poly.entity_id
_entity_poly.type
_entity_poly.pdbx_seq_one_letter_code
_entity_poly.pdbx_strand_id
1 'polypeptide(L)'
;MMHAEERLLDLVGAMEDLKAMRNRVLREIELQEEKGKQRTQKVQAWLDKVVDMDQCTNQLVIDFSRCCVTGCCSLNIYSRLNVSRKATKLKKEIDGLMNEKNNLSVLAKKRPSKPIIDMPISTTNVGIMTGSNLRVIRDYLGDKTFGIIGIYGMGGIGKTTLLKEIERSIYDWNMGFDYVIHAKASYELHVEDLRDCIAEQLSLCGPSRETIFKFLKYKNFLLLLDDLWEELDITVLGIPDPHDESYVTTLYKHTVVFTTRSNKVCDCMKANKKIKLECLDKDEGWQLFKENLAMDLEGKPFIEEAAREVANLCGGLPLALVMVGQAMSNKTSTTEWNFILDQLWSGLCSSLCESMFLYLRSSYDSLANKILQQCFLCFCLWPKKKLISTEDLIKCWLEFGLISCFDSLSEAYMHGCYILEILEEASLVVTHDNKRVAKVHEVIHEMAQWIASRAGGGSHKPWFVRQNITSEQLSSEEVEAWFQLERVSIVNCNLNCLPELQFECPSLLSLNIQHNRGLKNLPKIFFQQMSNLAYLNLSFTGIHEFPASIMDLCNLEFLDISCTRINSLPNKLGNLKKLKYLFCGYLFLGELQVELLSSLHSLQVLDVYPYGYVESNALFILRQRGVKGIGMCVSSNYILEQLSNLPIVNINIKYINGLSTLHFSSLTSEEHGGPKELQISFSVAIQNLVINNKSKTSLKLLRLYQLQNLRSFVWTIEPKEVFPMLQIVQIEACFSLTSLHWVFHLPLLHALLLQDCYKMKELVNEEEREIKEDDVITTFPKLKYLKIVRLPKLVEISSCAIDFPHLSKVHLEDCPNLKRLPFKPDIVSNQGLLIKCERKWWERLEWDDANVHSQFCSNSTEDEEIAEFFVGNVPTEDEEIAEFFVGNVPAFGHKDLPRKFGRHEVLRDYVPLWGSVSICGRRPQMEDAVMTVPRFFHIPITMLPADLVVDGIIPDLISLSGHFFGVYDGHGGSQVANYCRERLHLALVEELTIVGTSTGDDWQKQWEKAFINCFLKVDDEVCGEISRGTTGSTSDAFEEFSISMGFDSFGMSEPVAPENVGSTALVAVICSSHIIIANCGDSRAVLCRGEQPVALSNDHKPNREDEYARIEAEGGEVVIHSDRYCVCGVLPVSRSIGDRYLKPFIIPDPEITVVQRTSEDEYLILASDGLWDVMSNEEVCDAARRRILLWHKKSAGTTATPSLIQKGEEADSAAQAAADYLSNLAMEKGSMDNITVIVVDLKAGMRKLVSSWT
;
A
#
# COMPACT_ATOMS: atom_id res chain seq x y z
N MET A 1 -12.75 57.13 84.57
CA MET A 1 -11.91 56.16 83.84
C MET A 1 -12.54 54.77 83.91
N MET A 2 -12.86 54.24 85.10
CA MET A 2 -13.41 52.88 85.29
C MET A 2 -14.71 52.54 84.54
N HIS A 3 -15.73 53.41 84.49
CA HIS A 3 -17.04 53.03 83.95
C HIS A 3 -17.12 52.77 82.43
N ALA A 4 -16.16 53.22 81.63
CA ALA A 4 -16.16 52.97 80.19
C ALA A 4 -15.48 51.63 79.85
N GLU A 5 -14.40 51.30 80.54
CA GLU A 5 -13.69 50.02 80.42
C GLU A 5 -14.55 48.87 80.91
N GLU A 6 -15.17 49.03 82.08
CA GLU A 6 -16.06 48.03 82.68
C GLU A 6 -17.24 47.69 81.75
N ARG A 7 -17.85 48.71 81.11
CA ARG A 7 -18.94 48.50 80.13
C ARG A 7 -18.48 47.89 78.81
N LEU A 8 -17.22 48.09 78.43
CA LEU A 8 -16.65 47.49 77.24
C LEU A 8 -16.33 46.01 77.50
N LEU A 9 -15.77 45.69 78.67
CA LEU A 9 -15.58 44.31 79.15
C LEU A 9 -16.90 43.55 79.21
N ASP A 10 -17.93 44.19 79.77
CA ASP A 10 -19.29 43.65 79.80
C ASP A 10 -19.89 43.38 78.40
N LEU A 11 -19.61 44.27 77.42
CA LEU A 11 -20.04 44.08 76.04
C LEU A 11 -19.30 42.91 75.39
N VAL A 12 -17.99 42.82 75.60
CA VAL A 12 -17.17 41.73 75.06
C VAL A 12 -17.62 40.38 75.64
N GLY A 13 -17.87 40.31 76.95
CA GLY A 13 -18.43 39.11 77.59
C GLY A 13 -19.79 38.70 77.01
N ALA A 14 -20.72 39.65 76.86
CA ALA A 14 -22.02 39.38 76.23
C ALA A 14 -21.90 38.91 74.77
N MET A 15 -20.92 39.44 74.04
CA MET A 15 -20.63 39.02 72.67
C MET A 15 -20.03 37.60 72.61
N GLU A 16 -19.17 37.24 73.55
CA GLU A 16 -18.64 35.87 73.68
C GLU A 16 -19.76 34.86 73.95
N ASP A 17 -20.71 35.20 74.83
CA ASP A 17 -21.90 34.38 75.08
C ASP A 17 -22.76 34.20 73.82
N LEU A 18 -22.97 35.28 73.05
CA LEU A 18 -23.70 35.23 71.78
C LEU A 18 -22.96 34.38 70.73
N LYS A 19 -21.62 34.45 70.67
CA LYS A 19 -20.80 33.58 69.80
C LYS A 19 -20.90 32.12 70.20
N ALA A 20 -20.85 31.81 71.50
CA ALA A 20 -21.03 30.46 72.00
C ALA A 20 -22.42 29.92 71.62
N MET A 21 -23.46 30.75 71.73
CA MET A 21 -24.82 30.41 71.30
C MET A 21 -24.90 30.18 69.79
N ARG A 22 -24.30 31.05 68.97
CA ARG A 22 -24.21 30.90 67.52
C ARG A 22 -23.58 29.57 67.13
N ASN A 23 -22.45 29.23 67.74
CA ASN A 23 -21.75 27.98 67.46
C ASN A 23 -22.59 26.75 67.84
N ARG A 24 -23.37 26.83 68.94
CA ARG A 24 -24.32 25.78 69.32
C ARG A 24 -25.46 25.62 68.29
N VAL A 25 -26.01 26.73 67.79
CA VAL A 25 -27.05 26.73 66.76
C VAL A 25 -26.53 26.18 65.44
N LEU A 26 -25.32 26.54 65.04
CA LEU A 26 -24.67 26.02 63.82
C LEU A 26 -24.50 24.50 63.87
N ARG A 27 -24.01 23.94 64.99
CA ARG A 27 -23.89 22.48 65.16
C ARG A 27 -25.23 21.75 65.05
N GLU A 28 -26.31 22.34 65.58
CA GLU A 28 -27.65 21.73 65.47
C GLU A 28 -28.18 21.81 64.02
N ILE A 29 -27.89 22.89 63.29
CA ILE A 29 -28.25 23.01 61.87
C ILE A 29 -27.47 21.98 61.04
N GLU A 30 -26.17 21.85 61.25
CA GLU A 30 -25.33 20.86 60.56
C GLU A 30 -25.89 19.43 60.73
N LEU A 31 -26.29 19.06 61.94
CA LEU A 31 -26.91 17.75 62.23
C LEU A 31 -28.27 17.56 61.52
N GLN A 32 -29.03 18.62 61.28
CA GLN A 32 -30.31 18.55 60.57
C GLN A 32 -30.12 18.58 59.04
N GLU A 33 -29.08 19.24 58.55
CA GLU A 33 -28.68 19.27 57.14
C GLU A 33 -28.11 17.91 56.69
N GLU A 34 -27.36 17.21 57.54
CA GLU A 34 -26.98 15.79 57.34
C GLU A 34 -28.21 14.88 57.18
N LYS A 35 -29.34 15.25 57.78
CA LYS A 35 -30.63 14.53 57.66
C LYS A 35 -31.51 15.04 56.50
N GLY A 36 -30.95 15.82 55.58
CA GLY A 36 -31.62 16.29 54.36
C GLY A 36 -32.66 17.40 54.56
N LYS A 37 -32.62 18.13 55.69
CA LYS A 37 -33.48 19.30 55.94
C LYS A 37 -32.73 20.59 55.62
N GLN A 38 -33.45 21.67 55.27
CA GLN A 38 -32.84 22.97 54.98
C GLN A 38 -33.07 23.95 56.15
N ARG A 39 -32.03 24.70 56.54
CA ARG A 39 -32.15 25.79 57.53
C ARG A 39 -33.18 26.82 57.10
N THR A 40 -33.95 27.37 58.04
CA THR A 40 -34.98 28.37 57.71
C THR A 40 -34.38 29.76 57.47
N GLN A 41 -35.00 30.57 56.59
CA GLN A 41 -34.56 31.95 56.34
C GLN A 41 -34.48 32.81 57.61
N LYS A 42 -35.37 32.57 58.60
CA LYS A 42 -35.33 33.26 59.89
C LYS A 42 -34.05 32.96 60.69
N VAL A 43 -33.56 31.73 60.59
CA VAL A 43 -32.31 31.31 61.25
C VAL A 43 -31.09 31.88 60.54
N GLN A 44 -31.09 31.91 59.20
CA GLN A 44 -30.01 32.55 58.44
C GLN A 44 -29.93 34.06 58.74
N ALA A 45 -31.06 34.77 58.69
CA ALA A 45 -31.11 36.19 59.05
C ALA A 45 -30.65 36.46 60.49
N TRP A 46 -30.88 35.52 61.41
CA TRP A 46 -30.37 35.64 62.79
C TRP A 46 -28.85 35.45 62.83
N LEU A 47 -28.29 34.47 62.10
CA LEU A 47 -26.84 34.25 62.01
C LEU A 47 -26.11 35.47 61.42
N ASP A 48 -26.66 36.06 60.36
CA ASP A 48 -26.08 37.23 59.71
C ASP A 48 -26.03 38.43 60.68
N LYS A 49 -27.12 38.69 61.42
CA LYS A 49 -27.15 39.72 62.47
C LYS A 49 -26.09 39.48 63.55
N VAL A 50 -25.82 38.23 63.94
CA VAL A 50 -24.79 37.92 64.94
C VAL A 50 -23.39 38.24 64.40
N VAL A 51 -23.13 37.99 63.11
CA VAL A 51 -21.86 38.34 62.46
C VAL A 51 -21.68 39.86 62.39
N ASP A 52 -22.73 40.60 62.01
CA ASP A 52 -22.71 42.06 61.98
C ASP A 52 -22.41 42.65 63.37
N MET A 53 -23.02 42.08 64.42
CA MET A 53 -22.79 42.50 65.80
C MET A 53 -21.37 42.21 66.29
N ASP A 54 -20.75 41.11 65.83
CA ASP A 54 -19.35 40.80 66.11
C ASP A 54 -18.43 41.86 65.51
N GLN A 55 -18.65 42.20 64.24
CA GLN A 55 -17.88 43.23 63.55
C GLN A 55 -18.05 44.60 64.23
N CYS A 56 -19.28 44.98 64.59
CA CYS A 56 -19.57 46.21 65.30
C CYS A 56 -18.88 46.27 66.68
N THR A 57 -18.87 45.14 67.40
CA THR A 57 -18.22 45.03 68.72
C THR A 57 -16.70 45.12 68.59
N ASN A 58 -16.10 44.39 67.65
CA ASN A 58 -14.66 44.44 67.39
C ASN A 58 -14.22 45.84 66.94
N GLN A 59 -14.98 46.50 66.08
CA GLN A 59 -14.71 47.87 65.66
C GLN A 59 -14.78 48.84 66.85
N LEU A 60 -15.74 48.67 67.76
CA LEU A 60 -15.83 49.50 68.97
C LEU A 60 -14.65 49.27 69.93
N VAL A 61 -14.16 48.04 70.05
CA VAL A 61 -12.96 47.70 70.84
C VAL A 61 -11.71 48.33 70.23
N ILE A 62 -11.58 48.32 68.90
CA ILE A 62 -10.49 49.00 68.17
C ILE A 62 -10.60 50.52 68.32
N ASP A 63 -11.79 51.09 68.23
CA ASP A 63 -12.02 52.52 68.43
C ASP A 63 -11.66 52.93 69.87
N PHE A 64 -11.97 52.08 70.86
CA PHE A 64 -11.59 52.29 72.25
C PHE A 64 -10.08 52.21 72.47
N SER A 65 -9.39 51.23 71.88
CA SER A 65 -7.94 51.09 72.01
C SER A 65 -7.19 52.27 71.35
N ARG A 66 -7.66 52.76 70.20
CA ARG A 66 -7.16 53.99 69.55
C ARG A 66 -7.32 55.23 70.45
N CYS A 67 -8.38 55.29 71.26
CA CYS A 67 -8.62 56.35 72.24
C CYS A 67 -7.74 56.26 73.50
N CYS A 68 -6.92 55.21 73.63
CA CYS A 68 -6.02 54.97 74.77
C CYS A 68 -4.52 55.07 74.40
N VAL A 69 -4.16 55.06 73.10
CA VAL A 69 -2.76 55.00 72.63
C VAL A 69 -2.11 56.39 72.46
N THR A 70 -2.87 57.49 72.40
CA THR A 70 -2.29 58.84 72.45
C THR A 70 -2.04 59.26 73.89
N GLY A 71 -0.78 59.19 74.32
CA GLY A 71 -0.29 59.51 75.67
C GLY A 71 -0.44 60.98 76.13
N CYS A 72 -1.57 61.64 75.85
CA CYS A 72 -1.92 62.94 76.41
C CYS A 72 -3.14 62.80 77.32
N CYS A 73 -2.87 62.75 78.63
CA CYS A 73 -3.85 62.83 79.70
C CYS A 73 -4.44 64.24 79.81
N SER A 74 -5.37 64.60 78.92
CA SER A 74 -6.44 65.59 79.15
C SER A 74 -7.14 65.87 77.82
N LEU A 75 -8.47 65.79 77.79
CA LEU A 75 -9.39 66.11 76.67
C LEU A 75 -9.66 64.99 75.65
N ASN A 76 -10.39 63.95 76.05
CA ASN A 76 -11.44 63.42 75.17
C ASN A 76 -12.60 62.71 75.92
N ILE A 77 -13.13 63.33 76.98
CA ILE A 77 -14.27 62.82 77.76
C ILE A 77 -15.48 62.50 76.85
N TYR A 78 -15.68 63.28 75.79
CA TYR A 78 -16.77 63.10 74.84
C TYR A 78 -16.65 61.79 74.04
N SER A 79 -15.46 61.47 73.53
CA SER A 79 -15.21 60.21 72.79
C SER A 79 -15.43 58.97 73.67
N ARG A 80 -14.95 58.99 74.93
CA ARG A 80 -15.14 57.87 75.88
C ARG A 80 -16.59 57.73 76.35
N LEU A 81 -17.31 58.83 76.53
CA LEU A 81 -18.76 58.80 76.78
C LEU A 81 -19.53 58.25 75.57
N ASN A 82 -19.10 58.57 74.36
CA ASN A 82 -19.70 58.05 73.13
C ASN A 82 -19.45 56.55 72.98
N VAL A 83 -18.23 56.07 73.22
CA VAL A 83 -17.91 54.63 73.25
C VAL A 83 -18.71 53.91 74.34
N SER A 84 -18.81 54.47 75.54
CA SER A 84 -19.62 53.90 76.63
C SER A 84 -21.12 53.82 76.28
N ARG A 85 -21.68 54.86 75.64
CA ARG A 85 -23.08 54.85 75.16
C ARG A 85 -23.29 53.83 74.05
N LYS A 86 -22.37 53.76 73.07
CA LYS A 86 -22.42 52.76 71.99
C LYS A 86 -22.29 51.34 72.54
N ALA A 87 -21.40 51.10 73.50
CA ALA A 87 -21.24 49.80 74.15
C ALA A 87 -22.52 49.36 74.88
N THR A 88 -23.17 50.28 75.59
CA THR A 88 -24.44 49.99 76.28
C THR A 88 -25.56 49.69 75.27
N LYS A 89 -25.57 50.40 74.13
CA LYS A 89 -26.54 50.17 73.04
C LYS A 89 -26.33 48.80 72.38
N LEU A 90 -25.10 48.49 71.98
CA LEU A 90 -24.75 47.20 71.36
C LEU A 90 -25.02 46.03 72.31
N LYS A 91 -24.72 46.17 73.62
CA LYS A 91 -25.02 45.13 74.61
C LYS A 91 -26.52 44.83 74.67
N LYS A 92 -27.36 45.87 74.65
CA LYS A 92 -28.82 45.71 74.63
C LYS A 92 -29.33 45.01 73.35
N GLU A 93 -28.68 45.24 72.21
CA GLU A 93 -28.99 44.56 70.95
C GLU A 93 -28.52 43.09 70.97
N ILE A 94 -27.34 42.81 71.55
CA ILE A 94 -26.84 41.43 71.79
C ILE A 94 -27.79 40.66 72.71
N ASP A 95 -28.24 41.26 73.81
CA ASP A 95 -29.22 40.66 74.72
C ASP A 95 -30.56 40.40 74.01
N GLY A 96 -30.93 41.28 73.07
CA GLY A 96 -32.08 41.10 72.18
C GLY A 96 -31.94 39.87 71.29
N LEU A 97 -30.78 39.68 70.63
CA LEU A 97 -30.50 38.53 69.78
C LEU A 97 -30.44 37.21 70.57
N MET A 98 -29.91 37.23 71.80
CA MET A 98 -29.92 36.08 72.71
C MET A 98 -31.35 35.63 73.04
N ASN A 99 -32.27 36.58 73.23
CA ASN A 99 -33.68 36.29 73.46
C ASN A 99 -34.42 35.86 72.18
N GLU A 100 -34.10 36.46 71.02
CA GLU A 100 -34.69 36.10 69.72
C GLU A 100 -34.42 34.63 69.37
N LYS A 101 -33.22 34.13 69.70
CA LYS A 101 -32.87 32.71 69.53
C LYS A 101 -33.78 31.78 70.34
N ASN A 102 -34.19 32.15 71.55
CA ASN A 102 -35.07 31.32 72.37
C ASN A 102 -36.47 31.14 71.75
N ASN A 103 -36.84 32.01 70.81
CA ASN A 103 -38.12 31.97 70.08
C ASN A 103 -38.02 31.26 68.70
N LEU A 104 -36.84 30.77 68.29
CA LEU A 104 -36.66 30.01 67.05
C LEU A 104 -37.04 28.54 67.26
N SER A 105 -38.35 28.23 67.24
CA SER A 105 -38.87 26.87 67.50
C SER A 105 -38.62 25.85 66.39
N VAL A 106 -38.34 26.29 65.16
CA VAL A 106 -38.05 25.40 64.01
C VAL A 106 -36.77 25.86 63.32
N LEU A 107 -35.67 25.13 63.56
CA LEU A 107 -34.35 25.45 63.01
C LEU A 107 -34.22 25.06 61.53
N ALA A 108 -34.80 23.93 61.14
CA ALA A 108 -34.75 23.40 59.78
C ALA A 108 -36.10 22.78 59.37
N LYS A 109 -36.48 22.91 58.10
CA LYS A 109 -37.71 22.33 57.52
C LYS A 109 -37.39 21.26 56.49
N LYS A 110 -38.30 20.29 56.33
CA LYS A 110 -38.26 19.28 55.26
C LYS A 110 -38.33 20.02 53.91
N ARG A 111 -37.45 19.70 52.96
CA ARG A 111 -37.47 20.31 51.61
C ARG A 111 -38.84 20.04 50.97
N PRO A 112 -39.52 21.05 50.38
CA PRO A 112 -40.47 20.75 49.33
C PRO A 112 -39.67 20.14 48.17
N SER A 113 -40.05 18.95 47.73
CA SER A 113 -39.60 18.41 46.45
C SER A 113 -39.89 19.45 45.38
N LYS A 114 -38.86 20.00 44.74
CA LYS A 114 -39.09 20.83 43.55
C LYS A 114 -39.87 19.96 42.57
N PRO A 115 -41.01 20.44 42.03
CA PRO A 115 -41.66 19.74 40.95
C PRO A 115 -40.67 19.70 39.78
N ILE A 116 -40.48 18.50 39.28
CA ILE A 116 -39.89 18.19 37.98
C ILE A 116 -40.59 19.10 36.98
N ILE A 117 -39.83 19.98 36.33
CA ILE A 117 -40.37 20.75 35.22
C ILE A 117 -40.48 19.76 34.08
N ASP A 118 -41.72 19.36 33.75
CA ASP A 118 -42.02 18.71 32.47
C ASP A 118 -41.49 19.65 31.37
N MET A 119 -40.37 19.30 30.76
CA MET A 119 -40.01 19.87 29.47
C MET A 119 -41.00 19.31 28.44
N PRO A 120 -41.55 20.16 27.55
CA PRO A 120 -42.40 19.69 26.48
C PRO A 120 -41.63 18.69 25.60
N ILE A 121 -42.24 17.52 25.42
CA ILE A 121 -41.84 16.50 24.47
C ILE A 121 -41.93 17.12 23.07
N SER A 122 -40.79 17.47 22.45
CA SER A 122 -40.71 17.47 20.99
C SER A 122 -40.31 16.05 20.56
N THR A 123 -41.21 15.40 19.82
CA THR A 123 -41.12 14.00 19.37
C THR A 123 -40.47 13.84 18.01
N THR A 124 -39.56 14.73 17.63
CA THR A 124 -38.91 14.66 16.32
C THR A 124 -37.44 15.00 16.50
N ASN A 125 -36.56 14.00 16.36
CA ASN A 125 -35.16 14.07 15.90
C ASN A 125 -34.24 12.94 16.45
N VAL A 126 -34.66 12.09 17.40
CA VAL A 126 -33.69 11.30 18.20
C VAL A 126 -33.73 9.78 17.98
N GLY A 127 -34.85 9.20 17.55
CA GLY A 127 -35.03 7.75 17.53
C GLY A 127 -34.11 6.97 16.59
N ILE A 128 -33.61 7.60 15.53
CA ILE A 128 -32.81 6.94 14.48
C ILE A 128 -31.32 6.86 14.86
N MET A 129 -30.81 7.81 15.65
CA MET A 129 -29.36 8.04 15.76
C MET A 129 -28.62 7.17 16.80
N THR A 130 -29.34 6.51 17.72
CA THR A 130 -28.72 6.11 19.00
C THR A 130 -29.25 4.80 19.63
N GLY A 131 -30.19 4.10 19.00
CA GLY A 131 -30.88 2.95 19.64
C GLY A 131 -29.95 1.83 20.13
N SER A 132 -28.91 1.48 19.35
CA SER A 132 -27.91 0.47 19.71
C SER A 132 -26.97 0.94 20.83
N ASN A 133 -26.42 2.15 20.70
CA ASN A 133 -25.52 2.75 21.69
C ASN A 133 -26.22 3.02 23.03
N LEU A 134 -27.47 3.50 23.00
CA LEU A 134 -28.29 3.69 24.20
C LEU A 134 -28.54 2.36 24.91
N ARG A 135 -28.74 1.26 24.17
CA ARG A 135 -28.90 -0.07 24.77
C ARG A 135 -27.62 -0.51 25.48
N VAL A 136 -26.45 -0.36 24.85
CA VAL A 136 -25.16 -0.68 25.46
C VAL A 136 -24.92 0.14 26.72
N ILE A 137 -25.20 1.45 26.68
CA ILE A 137 -25.07 2.34 27.84
C ILE A 137 -26.05 1.95 28.93
N ARG A 138 -27.32 1.68 28.59
CA ARG A 138 -28.34 1.23 29.54
C ARG A 138 -27.93 -0.06 30.24
N ASP A 139 -27.45 -1.04 29.48
CA ASP A 139 -27.05 -2.33 30.03
C ASP A 139 -25.83 -2.16 30.96
N TYR A 140 -24.86 -1.30 30.60
CA TYR A 140 -23.69 -0.99 31.46
C TYR A 140 -24.07 -0.18 32.71
N LEU A 141 -24.99 0.79 32.58
CA LEU A 141 -25.55 1.53 33.71
C LEU A 141 -26.41 0.64 34.60
N GLY A 142 -26.99 -0.44 34.07
CA GLY A 142 -27.79 -1.41 34.80
C GLY A 142 -26.95 -2.44 35.57
N ASP A 143 -25.70 -2.66 35.16
CA ASP A 143 -24.78 -3.58 35.82
C ASP A 143 -24.30 -3.03 37.17
N LYS A 144 -23.92 -3.91 38.10
CA LYS A 144 -23.53 -3.50 39.48
C LYS A 144 -22.12 -2.90 39.57
N THR A 145 -21.45 -2.74 38.43
CA THR A 145 -20.09 -2.18 38.33
C THR A 145 -20.14 -0.65 38.27
N PHE A 146 -19.69 0.00 39.34
CA PHE A 146 -19.55 1.45 39.42
C PHE A 146 -18.29 1.90 38.67
N GLY A 147 -18.34 3.00 37.91
CA GLY A 147 -17.22 3.38 37.05
C GLY A 147 -17.43 4.58 36.13
N ILE A 148 -16.47 4.77 35.23
CA ILE A 148 -16.38 5.87 34.27
C ILE A 148 -16.64 5.35 32.84
N ILE A 149 -17.51 6.02 32.09
CA ILE A 149 -17.81 5.73 30.67
C ILE A 149 -17.34 6.91 29.82
N GLY A 150 -16.47 6.65 28.85
CA GLY A 150 -16.01 7.63 27.87
C GLY A 150 -16.72 7.44 26.53
N ILE A 151 -17.43 8.46 26.05
CA ILE A 151 -18.04 8.49 24.73
C ILE A 151 -17.17 9.37 23.84
N TYR A 152 -16.59 8.81 22.77
CA TYR A 152 -15.67 9.54 21.90
C TYR A 152 -16.02 9.44 20.42
N GLY A 153 -15.57 10.40 19.63
CA GLY A 153 -15.77 10.44 18.18
C GLY A 153 -15.58 11.84 17.59
N MET A 154 -15.70 11.95 16.26
CA MET A 154 -15.48 13.21 15.53
C MET A 154 -16.42 14.35 15.95
N GLY A 155 -16.00 15.60 15.73
CA GLY A 155 -16.86 16.77 15.90
C GLY A 155 -18.13 16.66 15.06
N GLY A 156 -19.30 17.02 15.63
CA GLY A 156 -20.57 16.97 14.91
C GLY A 156 -21.23 15.59 14.78
N ILE A 157 -20.63 14.53 15.34
CA ILE A 157 -21.16 13.15 15.28
C ILE A 157 -22.39 12.89 16.17
N GLY A 158 -22.79 13.85 17.02
CA GLY A 158 -23.96 13.71 17.90
C GLY A 158 -23.67 13.26 19.34
N LYS A 159 -22.41 13.32 19.82
CA LYS A 159 -22.03 13.01 21.22
C LYS A 159 -22.90 13.74 22.26
N THR A 160 -23.01 15.06 22.15
CA THR A 160 -23.84 15.89 23.05
C THR A 160 -25.32 15.54 22.93
N THR A 161 -25.79 15.15 21.75
CA THR A 161 -27.17 14.69 21.53
C THR A 161 -27.43 13.37 22.25
N LEU A 162 -26.49 12.41 22.16
CA LEU A 162 -26.56 11.15 22.89
C LEU A 162 -26.52 11.38 24.41
N LEU A 163 -25.66 12.29 24.90
CA LEU A 163 -25.60 12.64 26.31
C LEU A 163 -26.93 13.20 26.84
N LYS A 164 -27.59 14.06 26.06
CA LYS A 164 -28.94 14.58 26.37
C LYS A 164 -30.01 13.50 26.33
N GLU A 165 -29.91 12.54 25.40
CA GLU A 165 -30.87 11.44 25.33
C GLU A 165 -30.71 10.45 26.48
N ILE A 166 -29.47 10.25 26.97
CA ILE A 166 -29.21 9.52 28.22
C ILE A 166 -29.87 10.25 29.39
N GLU A 167 -29.64 11.57 29.52
CA GLU A 167 -30.26 12.39 30.57
C GLU A 167 -31.78 12.25 30.57
N ARG A 168 -32.41 12.26 29.39
CA ARG A 168 -33.85 12.08 29.21
C ARG A 168 -34.32 10.66 29.56
N SER A 169 -33.59 9.64 29.08
CA SER A 169 -34.01 8.23 29.18
C SER A 169 -33.79 7.62 30.56
N ILE A 170 -32.88 8.17 31.37
CA ILE A 170 -32.59 7.67 32.73
C ILE A 170 -33.83 7.62 33.61
N TYR A 171 -34.74 8.58 33.43
CA TYR A 171 -35.99 8.64 34.18
C TYR A 171 -36.90 7.45 33.82
N ASP A 172 -37.00 7.11 32.53
CA ASP A 172 -37.79 5.98 32.04
C ASP A 172 -37.18 4.63 32.43
N TRP A 173 -35.85 4.57 32.47
CA TRP A 173 -35.11 3.34 32.82
C TRP A 173 -35.16 3.00 34.32
N ASN A 174 -35.56 3.94 35.18
CA ASN A 174 -35.60 3.77 36.64
C ASN A 174 -34.29 3.23 37.23
N MET A 175 -33.18 3.89 36.90
CA MET A 175 -31.81 3.41 37.17
C MET A 175 -31.29 3.61 38.62
N GLY A 176 -32.14 4.11 39.53
CA GLY A 176 -31.85 4.19 40.96
C GLY A 176 -30.84 5.27 41.40
N PHE A 177 -30.62 6.30 40.59
CA PHE A 177 -29.79 7.46 40.95
C PHE A 177 -30.58 8.48 41.78
N ASP A 178 -29.99 8.97 42.87
CA ASP A 178 -30.55 10.05 43.70
C ASP A 178 -30.35 11.43 43.02
N TYR A 179 -29.25 11.58 42.26
CA TYR A 179 -28.86 12.83 41.59
C TYR A 179 -28.32 12.55 40.19
N VAL A 180 -28.75 13.35 39.22
CA VAL A 180 -28.15 13.44 37.87
C VAL A 180 -27.62 14.85 37.71
N ILE A 181 -26.32 14.97 37.45
CA ILE A 181 -25.59 16.23 37.39
C ILE A 181 -25.05 16.37 35.97
N HIS A 182 -25.29 17.49 35.30
CA HIS A 182 -24.82 17.72 33.93
C HIS A 182 -23.97 18.99 33.88
N ALA A 183 -22.68 18.85 33.57
CA ALA A 183 -21.77 19.99 33.43
C ALA A 183 -21.07 19.95 32.06
N LYS A 184 -20.76 21.14 31.53
CA LYS A 184 -20.04 21.30 30.26
C LYS A 184 -18.60 21.72 30.54
N ALA A 185 -17.65 20.95 30.05
CA ALA A 185 -16.25 21.32 30.02
C ALA A 185 -16.00 22.23 28.81
N SER A 186 -15.64 23.50 29.04
CA SER A 186 -15.17 24.40 27.98
C SER A 186 -13.73 24.07 27.57
N TYR A 187 -13.29 24.55 26.40
CA TYR A 187 -11.89 24.43 25.97
C TYR A 187 -10.92 25.09 26.97
N GLU A 188 -11.24 26.30 27.43
CA GLU A 188 -10.59 26.93 28.59
C GLU A 188 -11.27 26.40 29.86
N LEU A 189 -10.79 25.25 30.33
CA LEU A 189 -11.34 24.54 31.49
C LEU A 189 -10.96 25.26 32.80
N HIS A 190 -11.83 26.14 33.29
CA HIS A 190 -11.70 26.68 34.63
C HIS A 190 -12.41 25.74 35.62
N VAL A 191 -11.62 25.01 36.42
CA VAL A 191 -12.12 24.04 37.41
C VAL A 191 -13.12 24.67 38.39
N GLU A 192 -12.96 25.97 38.68
CA GLU A 192 -13.86 26.76 39.52
C GLU A 192 -15.28 26.86 38.93
N ASP A 193 -15.41 27.13 37.63
CA ASP A 193 -16.70 27.24 36.93
C ASP A 193 -17.47 25.91 36.94
N LEU A 194 -16.74 24.80 36.71
CA LEU A 194 -17.30 23.46 36.75
C LEU A 194 -17.79 23.09 38.16
N ARG A 195 -17.00 23.43 39.18
CA ARG A 195 -17.35 23.19 40.58
C ARG A 195 -18.56 24.01 41.00
N ASP A 196 -18.65 25.26 40.55
CA ASP A 196 -19.77 26.16 40.83
C ASP A 196 -21.06 25.66 40.14
N CYS A 197 -20.96 25.19 38.88
CA CYS A 197 -22.05 24.56 38.15
C CYS A 197 -22.60 23.31 38.88
N ILE A 198 -21.70 22.43 39.33
CA ILE A 198 -22.07 21.23 40.10
C ILE A 198 -22.75 21.63 41.42
N ALA A 199 -22.18 22.59 42.15
CA ALA A 199 -22.74 23.04 43.42
C ALA A 199 -24.12 23.69 43.26
N GLU A 200 -24.36 24.43 42.18
CA GLU A 200 -25.65 25.03 41.86
C GLU A 200 -26.72 23.95 41.63
N GLN A 201 -26.41 22.90 40.84
CA GLN A 201 -27.32 21.78 40.60
C GLN A 201 -27.62 20.98 41.88
N LEU A 202 -26.64 20.85 42.77
CA LEU A 202 -26.80 20.23 44.08
C LEU A 202 -27.47 21.17 45.12
N SER A 203 -27.65 22.45 44.78
CA SER A 203 -28.18 23.50 45.66
C SER A 203 -27.39 23.66 46.97
N LEU A 204 -26.06 23.70 46.87
CA LEU A 204 -25.12 23.89 47.98
C LEU A 204 -24.75 25.38 48.13
N CYS A 205 -24.66 25.88 49.37
CA CYS A 205 -24.16 27.24 49.64
C CYS A 205 -22.67 27.20 50.00
N GLY A 206 -21.81 27.77 49.14
CA GLY A 206 -20.36 27.81 49.33
C GLY A 206 -19.65 26.62 48.68
N PRO A 207 -19.35 26.68 47.36
CA PRO A 207 -18.79 25.57 46.60
C PRO A 207 -17.34 25.32 46.99
N SER A 208 -17.10 24.53 48.04
CA SER A 208 -15.78 23.96 48.34
C SER A 208 -15.73 22.50 47.91
N ARG A 209 -14.54 22.03 47.55
CA ARG A 209 -14.25 20.63 47.23
C ARG A 209 -14.79 19.70 48.33
N GLU A 210 -14.55 20.07 49.59
CA GLU A 210 -14.96 19.28 50.76
C GLU A 210 -16.48 19.21 50.92
N THR A 211 -17.18 20.29 50.54
CA THR A 211 -18.64 20.39 50.69
C THR A 211 -19.35 19.49 49.68
N ILE A 212 -18.89 19.51 48.42
CA ILE A 212 -19.41 18.62 47.37
C ILE A 212 -19.10 17.16 47.71
N PHE A 213 -17.86 16.87 48.12
CA PHE A 213 -17.45 15.51 48.47
C PHE A 213 -18.27 14.94 49.61
N LYS A 214 -18.43 15.67 50.73
CA LYS A 214 -19.24 15.21 51.87
C LYS A 214 -20.70 14.96 51.49
N PHE A 215 -21.25 15.72 50.57
CA PHE A 215 -22.64 15.57 50.12
C PHE A 215 -22.83 14.33 49.25
N LEU A 216 -21.96 14.11 48.27
CA LEU A 216 -22.08 13.03 47.29
C LEU A 216 -21.59 11.67 47.79
N LYS A 217 -20.68 11.64 48.78
CA LYS A 217 -20.00 10.42 49.27
C LYS A 217 -20.92 9.24 49.59
N TYR A 218 -22.16 9.50 50.03
CA TYR A 218 -23.11 8.46 50.45
C TYR A 218 -24.43 8.55 49.66
N LYS A 219 -24.34 8.84 48.36
CA LYS A 219 -25.49 9.03 47.45
C LYS A 219 -25.25 8.31 46.13
N ASN A 220 -26.33 7.83 45.52
CA ASN A 220 -26.28 7.34 44.15
C ASN A 220 -26.29 8.55 43.22
N PHE A 221 -25.24 8.77 42.42
CA PHE A 221 -25.22 9.89 41.50
C PHE A 221 -24.67 9.49 40.13
N LEU A 222 -25.16 10.19 39.11
CA LEU A 222 -24.63 10.17 37.77
C LEU A 222 -24.12 11.57 37.42
N LEU A 223 -22.87 11.67 37.02
CA LEU A 223 -22.27 12.90 36.50
C LEU A 223 -22.09 12.78 34.98
N LEU A 224 -22.71 13.69 34.23
CA LEU A 224 -22.61 13.85 32.79
C LEU A 224 -21.69 15.03 32.49
N LEU A 225 -20.52 14.77 31.92
CA LEU A 225 -19.54 15.80 31.52
C LEU A 225 -19.50 15.94 30.00
N ASP A 226 -19.94 17.08 29.47
CA ASP A 226 -19.96 17.30 28.02
C ASP A 226 -18.70 18.02 27.52
N ASP A 227 -18.16 17.55 26.38
CA ASP A 227 -17.08 18.14 25.57
C ASP A 227 -15.73 18.29 26.31
N LEU A 228 -15.23 17.21 26.92
CA LEU A 228 -13.93 17.18 27.60
C LEU A 228 -12.75 17.14 26.60
N TRP A 229 -11.81 18.10 26.70
CA TRP A 229 -10.66 18.24 25.79
C TRP A 229 -9.36 17.65 26.33
N GLU A 230 -9.12 17.73 27.65
CA GLU A 230 -7.91 17.25 28.32
C GLU A 230 -8.26 16.37 29.54
N GLU A 231 -7.25 15.75 30.15
CA GLU A 231 -7.42 14.98 31.39
C GLU A 231 -7.94 15.88 32.53
N LEU A 232 -8.95 15.38 33.26
CA LEU A 232 -9.55 16.07 34.39
C LEU A 232 -9.54 15.18 35.63
N ASP A 233 -8.76 15.56 36.64
CA ASP A 233 -8.87 14.95 37.96
C ASP A 233 -10.19 15.37 38.63
N ILE A 234 -11.19 14.49 38.56
CA ILE A 234 -12.53 14.68 39.14
C ILE A 234 -12.50 14.88 40.66
N THR A 235 -11.44 14.45 41.35
CA THR A 235 -11.33 14.63 42.81
C THR A 235 -11.11 16.09 43.20
N VAL A 236 -10.53 16.90 42.30
CA VAL A 236 -10.35 18.34 42.49
C VAL A 236 -11.70 19.06 42.53
N LEU A 237 -12.71 18.55 41.81
CA LEU A 237 -14.09 19.04 41.85
C LEU A 237 -14.85 18.64 43.13
N GLY A 238 -14.26 17.76 43.94
CA GLY A 238 -14.93 17.18 45.11
C GLY A 238 -15.83 16.00 44.76
N ILE A 239 -15.72 15.45 43.55
CA ILE A 239 -16.43 14.23 43.17
C ILE A 239 -15.69 13.02 43.77
N PRO A 240 -16.38 12.10 44.46
CA PRO A 240 -15.77 10.86 44.91
C PRO A 240 -15.27 10.03 43.72
N ASP A 241 -14.01 9.61 43.76
CA ASP A 241 -13.43 8.77 42.71
C ASP A 241 -14.17 7.42 42.65
N PRO A 242 -14.77 7.04 41.51
CA PRO A 242 -15.41 5.74 41.32
C PRO A 242 -14.46 4.55 41.49
N HIS A 243 -13.15 4.74 41.38
CA HIS A 243 -12.14 3.69 41.48
C HIS A 243 -11.56 3.49 42.89
N ASP A 244 -11.86 4.39 43.84
CA ASP A 244 -11.28 4.34 45.18
C ASP A 244 -12.02 3.34 46.09
N GLU A 245 -11.44 2.15 46.26
CA GLU A 245 -11.96 1.05 47.07
C GLU A 245 -12.20 1.43 48.55
N SER A 246 -11.57 2.50 49.07
CA SER A 246 -11.76 2.93 50.46
C SER A 246 -13.14 3.57 50.73
N TYR A 247 -13.83 3.99 49.66
CA TYR A 247 -15.16 4.61 49.72
C TYR A 247 -16.25 3.79 49.01
N VAL A 248 -15.87 2.83 48.17
CA VAL A 248 -16.78 1.90 47.50
C VAL A 248 -17.24 0.81 48.50
N THR A 249 -18.12 1.19 49.43
CA THR A 249 -19.06 0.19 49.94
C THR A 249 -19.98 -0.18 48.79
N THR A 250 -20.27 -1.47 48.60
CA THR A 250 -21.23 -2.02 47.60
C THR A 250 -22.66 -1.46 47.67
N LEU A 251 -22.91 -0.40 48.45
CA LEU A 251 -24.18 0.25 48.70
C LEU A 251 -24.50 1.44 47.78
N TYR A 252 -23.50 2.19 47.26
CA TYR A 252 -23.75 3.45 46.54
C TYR A 252 -23.22 3.44 45.11
N LYS A 253 -24.05 3.94 44.18
CA LYS A 253 -23.81 3.95 42.74
C LYS A 253 -23.20 5.27 42.30
N HIS A 254 -21.87 5.31 42.13
CA HIS A 254 -21.16 6.45 41.58
C HIS A 254 -20.84 6.18 40.10
N THR A 255 -21.29 7.05 39.21
CA THR A 255 -21.08 6.87 37.77
C THR A 255 -20.75 8.19 37.11
N VAL A 256 -19.72 8.20 36.26
CA VAL A 256 -19.36 9.36 35.44
C VAL A 256 -19.46 8.96 33.97
N VAL A 257 -20.19 9.73 33.18
CA VAL A 257 -20.24 9.59 31.72
C VAL A 257 -19.74 10.89 31.14
N PHE A 258 -18.77 10.84 30.24
CA PHE A 258 -18.28 12.03 29.59
C PHE A 258 -18.18 11.87 28.08
N THR A 259 -18.30 12.98 27.37
CA THR A 259 -18.07 13.04 25.93
C THR A 259 -16.73 13.71 25.66
N THR A 260 -15.99 13.20 24.67
CA THR A 260 -14.73 13.78 24.23
C THR A 260 -14.54 13.58 22.73
N ARG A 261 -13.61 14.31 22.12
CA ARG A 261 -13.18 14.06 20.74
C ARG A 261 -11.99 13.12 20.67
N SER A 262 -11.36 12.78 21.79
CA SER A 262 -10.11 12.00 21.80
C SER A 262 -10.23 10.71 22.61
N ASN A 263 -9.88 9.58 22.01
CA ASN A 263 -9.81 8.30 22.72
C ASN A 263 -8.75 8.32 23.84
N LYS A 264 -7.68 9.10 23.68
CA LYS A 264 -6.62 9.24 24.69
C LYS A 264 -7.14 9.88 25.98
N VAL A 265 -8.07 10.83 25.89
CA VAL A 265 -8.74 11.38 27.06
C VAL A 265 -9.53 10.27 27.78
N CYS A 266 -10.11 9.31 27.05
CA CYS A 266 -10.71 8.12 27.67
C CYS A 266 -9.70 7.24 28.41
N ASP A 267 -8.49 7.10 27.90
CA ASP A 267 -7.38 6.42 28.59
C ASP A 267 -6.91 7.17 29.84
N CYS A 268 -6.65 8.48 29.71
CA CYS A 268 -6.21 9.34 30.81
C CYS A 268 -7.22 9.39 31.95
N MET A 269 -8.51 9.47 31.62
CA MET A 269 -9.62 9.40 32.60
C MET A 269 -9.88 7.98 33.12
N LYS A 270 -9.11 6.98 32.68
CA LYS A 270 -9.22 5.56 33.07
C LYS A 270 -10.63 4.99 32.89
N ALA A 271 -11.30 5.36 31.79
CA ALA A 271 -12.67 4.93 31.51
C ALA A 271 -12.78 3.39 31.48
N ASN A 272 -13.68 2.82 32.29
CA ASN A 272 -13.97 1.39 32.32
C ASN A 272 -14.58 0.90 31.01
N LYS A 273 -15.41 1.76 30.38
CA LYS A 273 -16.02 1.48 29.08
C LYS A 273 -15.81 2.66 28.16
N LYS A 274 -15.32 2.36 26.96
CA LYS A 274 -15.17 3.33 25.87
C LYS A 274 -16.18 3.01 24.78
N ILE A 275 -16.87 4.04 24.31
CA ILE A 275 -17.88 3.94 23.26
C ILE A 275 -17.48 4.90 22.15
N LYS A 276 -17.08 4.35 21.00
CA LYS A 276 -16.82 5.12 19.78
C LYS A 276 -18.14 5.37 19.07
N LEU A 277 -18.46 6.62 18.79
CA LEU A 277 -19.57 6.97 17.89
C LEU A 277 -19.06 7.02 16.45
N GLU A 278 -19.78 6.33 15.58
CA GLU A 278 -19.50 6.25 14.14
C GLU A 278 -20.51 7.10 13.36
N CYS A 279 -20.22 7.36 12.09
CA CYS A 279 -21.15 8.07 11.21
C CYS A 279 -22.39 7.21 10.95
N LEU A 280 -23.51 7.86 10.62
CA LEU A 280 -24.73 7.16 10.23
C LEU A 280 -24.51 6.40 8.93
N ASP A 281 -25.17 5.24 8.79
CA ASP A 281 -25.22 4.57 7.50
C ASP A 281 -26.02 5.40 6.46
N LYS A 282 -26.00 4.96 5.20
CA LYS A 282 -26.64 5.71 4.10
C LYS A 282 -28.15 5.86 4.30
N ASP A 283 -28.81 4.87 4.89
CA ASP A 283 -30.27 4.86 5.05
C ASP A 283 -30.70 5.71 6.26
N GLU A 284 -30.01 5.56 7.39
CA GLU A 284 -30.16 6.40 8.59
C GLU A 284 -29.84 7.86 8.28
N GLY A 285 -28.76 8.10 7.53
CA GLY A 285 -28.33 9.44 7.10
C GLY A 285 -29.33 10.09 6.14
N TRP A 286 -29.86 9.32 5.18
CA TRP A 286 -30.92 9.79 4.28
C TRP A 286 -32.19 10.16 5.03
N GLN A 287 -32.59 9.35 6.01
CA GLN A 287 -33.77 9.60 6.81
C GLN A 287 -33.63 10.89 7.63
N LEU A 288 -32.48 11.10 8.29
CA LEU A 288 -32.21 12.33 9.04
C LEU A 288 -32.19 13.56 8.12
N PHE A 289 -31.62 13.45 6.92
CA PHE A 289 -31.63 14.53 5.93
C PHE A 289 -33.06 14.88 5.47
N LYS A 290 -33.86 13.86 5.16
CA LYS A 290 -35.26 14.01 4.72
C LYS A 290 -36.12 14.72 5.77
N GLU A 291 -35.94 14.40 7.04
CA GLU A 291 -36.64 15.06 8.16
C GLU A 291 -36.28 16.55 8.27
N ASN A 292 -35.04 16.92 7.97
CA ASN A 292 -34.57 18.32 8.06
C ASN A 292 -34.85 19.16 6.80
N LEU A 293 -35.17 18.53 5.67
CA LEU A 293 -35.59 19.24 4.44
C LEU A 293 -36.95 19.93 4.59
N ALA A 294 -37.82 19.41 5.47
CA ALA A 294 -39.17 19.91 5.68
C ALA A 294 -39.98 20.15 4.38
N MET A 295 -39.65 19.42 3.30
CA MET A 295 -40.27 19.49 1.99
C MET A 295 -40.84 18.11 1.63
N ASP A 296 -42.04 18.11 1.04
CA ASP A 296 -42.60 16.89 0.46
C ASP A 296 -41.92 16.57 -0.89
N LEU A 297 -41.27 15.41 -0.91
CA LEU A 297 -40.57 14.82 -2.05
C LEU A 297 -41.47 13.91 -2.89
N GLU A 298 -42.68 13.59 -2.42
CA GLU A 298 -43.62 12.76 -3.18
C GLU A 298 -43.93 13.39 -4.54
N GLY A 299 -43.72 12.62 -5.61
CA GLY A 299 -43.94 13.04 -7.00
C GLY A 299 -42.82 13.86 -7.64
N LYS A 300 -41.64 14.01 -7.00
CA LYS A 300 -40.49 14.78 -7.52
C LYS A 300 -39.20 13.94 -7.64
N PRO A 301 -39.15 12.92 -8.53
CA PRO A 301 -38.06 11.94 -8.57
C PRO A 301 -36.67 12.56 -8.81
N PHE A 302 -36.57 13.56 -9.69
CA PHE A 302 -35.29 14.22 -10.00
C PHE A 302 -34.73 15.05 -8.82
N ILE A 303 -35.60 15.62 -7.98
CA ILE A 303 -35.17 16.36 -6.79
C ILE A 303 -34.82 15.37 -5.67
N GLU A 304 -35.55 14.25 -5.56
CA GLU A 304 -35.20 13.18 -4.61
C GLU A 304 -33.84 12.56 -4.92
N GLU A 305 -33.54 12.31 -6.20
CA GLU A 305 -32.25 11.79 -6.65
C GLU A 305 -31.10 12.75 -6.29
N ALA A 306 -31.23 14.04 -6.65
CA ALA A 306 -30.27 15.08 -6.28
C ALA A 306 -30.14 15.23 -4.75
N ALA A 307 -31.24 15.17 -4.01
CA ALA A 307 -31.24 15.24 -2.55
C ALA A 307 -30.52 14.06 -1.91
N ARG A 308 -30.69 12.85 -2.45
CA ARG A 308 -29.98 11.66 -1.99
C ARG A 308 -28.49 11.77 -2.28
N GLU A 309 -28.09 12.34 -3.41
CA GLU A 309 -26.69 12.66 -3.69
C GLU A 309 -26.11 13.68 -2.69
N VAL A 310 -26.81 14.76 -2.38
CA VAL A 310 -26.37 15.75 -1.37
C VAL A 310 -26.24 15.10 0.02
N ALA A 311 -27.18 14.25 0.42
CA ALA A 311 -27.10 13.52 1.68
C ALA A 311 -25.89 12.58 1.72
N ASN A 312 -25.62 11.87 0.62
CA ASN A 312 -24.44 11.01 0.48
C ASN A 312 -23.12 11.79 0.61
N LEU A 313 -23.05 13.03 0.10
CA LEU A 313 -21.88 13.91 0.24
C LEU A 313 -21.63 14.37 1.68
N CYS A 314 -22.64 14.33 2.55
CA CYS A 314 -22.47 14.64 3.98
C CYS A 314 -21.77 13.50 4.74
N GLY A 315 -21.55 12.33 4.11
CA GLY A 315 -20.78 11.22 4.66
C GLY A 315 -21.39 10.61 5.93
N GLY A 316 -22.71 10.72 6.12
CA GLY A 316 -23.37 10.23 7.34
C GLY A 316 -23.09 11.08 8.58
N LEU A 317 -22.43 12.24 8.44
CA LEU A 317 -22.16 13.15 9.56
C LEU A 317 -23.44 13.91 9.94
N PRO A 318 -23.99 13.71 11.16
CA PRO A 318 -25.28 14.29 11.56
C PRO A 318 -25.34 15.81 11.49
N LEU A 319 -24.28 16.48 11.94
CA LEU A 319 -24.18 17.94 11.91
C LEU A 319 -24.27 18.47 10.46
N ALA A 320 -23.60 17.80 9.51
CA ALA A 320 -23.65 18.18 8.10
C ALA A 320 -25.03 17.93 7.48
N LEU A 321 -25.61 16.74 7.73
CA LEU A 321 -26.93 16.37 7.24
C LEU A 321 -28.01 17.38 7.69
N VAL A 322 -27.97 17.79 8.96
CA VAL A 322 -28.92 18.77 9.51
C VAL A 322 -28.74 20.15 8.89
N MET A 323 -27.52 20.69 8.87
CA MET A 323 -27.29 22.06 8.37
C MET A 323 -27.51 22.17 6.86
N VAL A 324 -27.02 21.20 6.08
CA VAL A 324 -27.23 21.18 4.63
C VAL A 324 -28.71 20.95 4.32
N GLY A 325 -29.38 20.02 5.01
CA GLY A 325 -30.81 19.78 4.84
C GLY A 325 -31.65 21.04 5.09
N GLN A 326 -31.36 21.76 6.18
CA GLN A 326 -32.03 23.04 6.48
C GLN A 326 -31.73 24.13 5.47
N ALA A 327 -30.49 24.22 4.95
CA ALA A 327 -30.14 25.19 3.93
C ALA A 327 -30.84 24.91 2.58
N MET A 328 -31.11 23.64 2.29
CA MET A 328 -31.78 23.18 1.07
C MET A 328 -33.32 23.21 1.16
N SER A 329 -33.91 23.43 2.34
CA SER A 329 -35.36 23.37 2.57
C SER A 329 -36.18 24.32 1.69
N ASN A 330 -35.57 25.45 1.28
CA ASN A 330 -36.24 26.49 0.49
C ASN A 330 -36.01 26.36 -1.03
N LYS A 331 -35.30 25.32 -1.48
CA LYS A 331 -34.91 25.10 -2.88
C LYS A 331 -35.90 24.17 -3.59
N THR A 332 -36.62 24.70 -4.57
CA THR A 332 -37.77 24.00 -5.21
C THR A 332 -37.52 23.61 -6.66
N SER A 333 -36.44 24.09 -7.29
CA SER A 333 -36.11 23.80 -8.70
C SER A 333 -34.97 22.81 -8.85
N THR A 334 -35.10 21.84 -9.75
CA THR A 334 -34.02 20.89 -10.10
C THR A 334 -32.74 21.58 -10.57
N THR A 335 -32.84 22.74 -11.23
CA THR A 335 -31.65 23.52 -11.65
C THR A 335 -30.89 24.12 -10.47
N GLU A 336 -31.57 24.55 -9.41
CA GLU A 336 -30.90 25.04 -8.20
C GLU A 336 -30.19 23.89 -7.47
N TRP A 337 -30.83 22.72 -7.40
CA TRP A 337 -30.24 21.52 -6.82
C TRP A 337 -28.99 21.07 -7.60
N ASN A 338 -29.06 20.99 -8.92
CA ASN A 338 -27.91 20.63 -9.77
C ASN A 338 -26.80 21.68 -9.72
N PHE A 339 -27.14 22.97 -9.65
CA PHE A 339 -26.16 24.05 -9.49
C PHE A 339 -25.42 23.96 -8.15
N ILE A 340 -26.13 23.65 -7.06
CA ILE A 340 -25.52 23.46 -5.74
C ILE A 340 -24.68 22.18 -5.70
N LEU A 341 -25.15 21.10 -6.32
CA LEU A 341 -24.37 19.87 -6.50
C LEU A 341 -23.06 20.13 -7.25
N ASP A 342 -23.10 20.90 -8.34
CA ASP A 342 -21.91 21.28 -9.11
C ASP A 342 -20.94 22.17 -8.29
N GLN A 343 -21.48 23.07 -7.46
CA GLN A 343 -20.70 23.86 -6.50
C GLN A 343 -20.04 23.00 -5.41
N LEU A 344 -20.71 21.94 -4.93
CA LEU A 344 -20.18 20.98 -3.96
C LEU A 344 -19.09 20.09 -4.58
N TRP A 345 -19.21 19.77 -5.87
CA TRP A 345 -18.21 19.00 -6.61
C TRP A 345 -16.98 19.82 -6.98
N SER A 346 -17.13 21.13 -7.21
CA SER A 346 -16.03 22.04 -7.57
C SER A 346 -15.21 22.59 -6.38
N GLY A 347 -15.58 22.24 -5.14
CA GLY A 347 -14.84 22.66 -3.93
C GLY A 347 -14.96 24.16 -3.62
N LEU A 348 -15.95 24.85 -4.22
CA LEU A 348 -16.17 26.30 -4.11
C LEU A 348 -17.22 26.69 -3.06
N CYS A 349 -17.72 25.73 -2.27
CA CYS A 349 -18.84 25.93 -1.36
C CYS A 349 -18.43 26.68 -0.06
N SER A 350 -18.01 27.94 -0.20
CA SER A 350 -17.54 28.74 0.93
C SER A 350 -18.66 29.33 1.79
N SER A 351 -19.85 29.62 1.23
CA SER A 351 -20.90 30.37 1.95
C SER A 351 -21.96 29.51 2.64
N LEU A 352 -22.35 28.37 2.05
CA LEU A 352 -23.37 27.46 2.62
C LEU A 352 -22.85 26.67 3.83
N CYS A 353 -21.54 26.39 3.86
CA CYS A 353 -20.90 25.53 4.84
C CYS A 353 -19.99 26.27 5.83
N GLU A 354 -19.88 27.61 5.75
CA GLU A 354 -18.93 28.38 6.56
C GLU A 354 -19.14 28.18 8.07
N SER A 355 -20.40 28.24 8.52
CA SER A 355 -20.77 28.05 9.92
C SER A 355 -20.47 26.63 10.41
N MET A 356 -20.65 25.62 9.57
CA MET A 356 -20.28 24.23 9.84
C MET A 356 -18.76 24.08 9.98
N PHE A 357 -18.00 24.62 9.03
CA PHE A 357 -16.55 24.54 9.03
C PHE A 357 -15.95 25.28 10.23
N LEU A 358 -16.49 26.43 10.62
CA LEU A 358 -16.07 27.12 11.85
C LEU A 358 -16.25 26.25 13.11
N TYR A 359 -17.32 25.46 13.19
CA TYR A 359 -17.52 24.54 14.31
C TYR A 359 -16.49 23.39 14.31
N LEU A 360 -16.25 22.78 13.14
CA LEU A 360 -15.29 21.67 12.99
C LEU A 360 -13.83 22.12 13.11
N ARG A 361 -13.53 23.38 12.76
CA ARG A 361 -12.20 24.00 12.79
C ARG A 361 -11.59 24.00 14.19
N SER A 362 -12.40 23.99 15.25
CA SER A 362 -11.91 23.90 16.63
C SER A 362 -10.97 22.71 16.88
N SER A 363 -11.21 21.55 16.25
CA SER A 363 -10.30 20.39 16.36
C SER A 363 -8.95 20.66 15.67
N TYR A 364 -8.96 21.39 14.56
CA TYR A 364 -7.74 21.80 13.85
C TYR A 364 -6.95 22.89 14.60
N ASP A 365 -7.65 23.88 15.15
CA ASP A 365 -7.04 24.97 15.91
C ASP A 365 -6.40 24.47 17.22
N SER A 366 -6.90 23.35 17.78
CA SER A 366 -6.35 22.70 18.99
C SER A 366 -5.05 21.92 18.78
N LEU A 367 -4.62 21.72 17.53
CA LEU A 367 -3.35 21.04 17.25
C LEU A 367 -2.17 21.84 17.81
N ALA A 368 -1.26 21.15 18.49
CA ALA A 368 -0.21 21.77 19.32
C ALA A 368 0.72 22.76 18.58
N ASN A 369 0.89 22.61 17.27
CA ASN A 369 1.75 23.49 16.48
C ASN A 369 1.32 23.61 15.01
N LYS A 370 1.91 24.61 14.33
CA LYS A 370 1.65 24.89 12.90
C LYS A 370 2.11 23.77 11.96
N ILE A 371 3.08 22.94 12.34
CA ILE A 371 3.55 21.82 11.50
C ILE A 371 2.45 20.76 11.41
N LEU A 372 1.85 20.37 12.54
CA LEU A 372 0.74 19.41 12.59
C LEU A 372 -0.48 19.92 11.78
N GLN A 373 -0.79 21.21 11.92
CA GLN A 373 -1.82 21.88 11.14
C GLN A 373 -1.53 21.78 9.63
N GLN A 374 -0.31 22.10 9.20
CA GLN A 374 0.08 21.98 7.79
C GLN A 374 0.09 20.52 7.31
N CYS A 375 0.53 19.56 8.14
CA CYS A 375 0.48 18.13 7.83
C CYS A 375 -0.96 17.66 7.59
N PHE A 376 -1.92 18.11 8.41
CA PHE A 376 -3.35 17.85 8.20
C PHE A 376 -3.86 18.49 6.91
N LEU A 377 -3.48 19.74 6.61
CA LEU A 377 -3.90 20.38 5.36
C LEU A 377 -3.40 19.64 4.12
N CYS A 378 -2.27 18.93 4.17
CA CYS A 378 -1.77 18.15 3.04
C CYS A 378 -2.78 17.11 2.53
N PHE A 379 -3.66 16.58 3.40
CA PHE A 379 -4.69 15.62 2.98
C PHE A 379 -5.64 16.19 1.91
N CYS A 380 -5.79 17.53 1.86
CA CYS A 380 -6.65 18.19 0.87
C CYS A 380 -6.16 18.02 -0.57
N LEU A 381 -4.88 17.68 -0.76
CA LEU A 381 -4.23 17.48 -2.06
C LEU A 381 -4.70 16.20 -2.78
N TRP A 382 -5.26 15.23 -2.06
CA TRP A 382 -5.76 13.97 -2.62
C TRP A 382 -7.29 13.98 -2.80
N PRO A 383 -7.83 13.17 -3.74
CA PRO A 383 -9.26 13.02 -3.96
C PRO A 383 -10.07 12.69 -2.72
N LYS A 384 -11.29 13.25 -2.65
CA LYS A 384 -12.30 12.86 -1.65
C LYS A 384 -12.48 11.34 -1.68
N LYS A 385 -12.69 10.72 -0.50
CA LYS A 385 -12.91 9.28 -0.30
C LYS A 385 -11.71 8.35 -0.51
N LYS A 386 -10.58 8.82 -1.07
CA LYS A 386 -9.42 7.96 -1.37
C LYS A 386 -8.65 7.59 -0.11
N LEU A 387 -8.28 6.30 0.02
CA LEU A 387 -7.26 5.84 0.95
C LEU A 387 -5.89 6.34 0.50
N ILE A 388 -5.16 7.03 1.40
CA ILE A 388 -3.84 7.57 1.09
C ILE A 388 -2.80 6.71 1.80
N SER A 389 -1.74 6.29 1.09
CA SER A 389 -0.67 5.55 1.73
C SER A 389 0.10 6.47 2.67
N THR A 390 0.51 5.95 3.81
CA THR A 390 1.38 6.68 4.75
C THR A 390 2.69 7.08 4.09
N GLU A 391 3.20 6.28 3.14
CA GLU A 391 4.44 6.59 2.42
C GLU A 391 4.29 7.79 1.48
N ASP A 392 3.17 7.92 0.76
CA ASP A 392 2.88 9.09 -0.08
C ASP A 392 2.65 10.35 0.77
N LEU A 393 2.00 10.21 1.94
CA LEU A 393 1.84 11.32 2.88
C LEU A 393 3.19 11.80 3.41
N ILE A 394 4.07 10.88 3.80
CA ILE A 394 5.42 11.22 4.26
C ILE A 394 6.22 11.87 3.13
N LYS A 395 6.15 11.34 1.90
CA LYS A 395 6.79 11.98 0.73
C LYS A 395 6.29 13.40 0.54
N CYS A 396 4.99 13.66 0.67
CA CYS A 396 4.42 15.00 0.62
C CYS A 396 4.86 15.89 1.80
N TRP A 397 5.00 15.35 3.00
CA TRP A 397 5.51 16.11 4.14
C TRP A 397 7.01 16.43 4.02
N LEU A 398 7.80 15.55 3.39
CA LEU A 398 9.17 15.83 2.96
C LEU A 398 9.18 16.89 1.86
N GLU A 399 8.27 16.80 0.88
CA GLU A 399 8.03 17.79 -0.16
C GLU A 399 7.65 19.15 0.44
N PHE A 400 7.01 19.24 1.60
CA PHE A 400 6.71 20.55 2.18
C PHE A 400 7.74 21.00 3.22
N GLY A 401 8.81 20.22 3.42
CA GLY A 401 9.81 20.46 4.45
C GLY A 401 9.24 20.40 5.88
N LEU A 402 8.05 19.79 6.05
CA LEU A 402 7.39 19.60 7.35
C LEU A 402 8.13 18.55 8.19
N ILE A 403 8.76 17.59 7.50
CA ILE A 403 9.72 16.64 8.08
C ILE A 403 11.08 16.93 7.44
N SER A 404 12.06 17.37 8.23
CA SER A 404 13.35 17.82 7.70
C SER A 404 14.59 17.35 8.50
N CYS A 405 14.40 16.91 9.75
CA CYS A 405 15.46 16.38 10.60
C CYS A 405 15.26 14.88 10.82
N PHE A 406 16.03 14.06 10.11
CA PHE A 406 16.09 12.61 10.25
C PHE A 406 17.42 12.11 9.70
N ASP A 407 17.95 11.04 10.27
CA ASP A 407 19.19 10.39 9.86
C ASP A 407 18.93 9.28 8.84
N SER A 408 17.70 8.76 8.75
CA SER A 408 17.29 7.77 7.76
C SER A 408 15.83 7.93 7.31
N LEU A 409 15.49 7.43 6.11
CA LEU A 409 14.08 7.38 5.67
C LEU A 409 13.19 6.48 6.56
N SER A 410 13.78 5.59 7.37
CA SER A 410 13.06 4.83 8.38
C SER A 410 12.63 5.72 9.55
N GLU A 411 13.49 6.63 9.99
CA GLU A 411 13.17 7.62 11.02
C GLU A 411 12.14 8.64 10.53
N ALA A 412 12.27 9.14 9.29
CA ALA A 412 11.25 9.98 8.67
C ALA A 412 9.87 9.30 8.68
N TYR A 413 9.84 7.99 8.43
CA TYR A 413 8.61 7.19 8.48
C TYR A 413 8.05 7.07 9.90
N MET A 414 8.90 6.80 10.90
CA MET A 414 8.46 6.78 12.30
C MET A 414 7.88 8.12 12.75
N HIS A 415 8.53 9.23 12.38
CA HIS A 415 8.04 10.58 12.64
C HIS A 415 6.67 10.80 11.96
N GLY A 416 6.53 10.38 10.70
CA GLY A 416 5.26 10.44 9.99
C GLY A 416 4.13 9.63 10.68
N CYS A 417 4.41 8.40 11.11
CA CYS A 417 3.44 7.60 11.86
C CYS A 417 3.04 8.24 13.19
N TYR A 418 3.98 8.90 13.87
CA TYR A 418 3.69 9.66 15.09
C TYR A 418 2.80 10.88 14.82
N ILE A 419 3.02 11.59 13.71
CA ILE A 419 2.12 12.68 13.29
C ILE A 419 0.71 12.13 13.00
N LEU A 420 0.60 11.01 12.26
CA LEU A 420 -0.70 10.37 11.99
C LEU A 420 -1.44 9.99 13.27
N GLU A 421 -0.72 9.48 14.27
CA GLU A 421 -1.28 9.18 15.58
C GLU A 421 -1.87 10.40 16.26
N ILE A 422 -1.17 11.54 16.25
CA ILE A 422 -1.69 12.79 16.81
C ILE A 422 -2.94 13.27 16.04
N LEU A 423 -2.95 13.16 14.72
CA LEU A 423 -4.10 13.56 13.91
C LEU A 423 -5.31 12.64 14.10
N GLU A 424 -5.07 11.36 14.32
CA GLU A 424 -6.09 10.37 14.69
C GLU A 424 -6.62 10.63 16.11
N GLU A 425 -5.73 10.95 17.07
CA GLU A 425 -6.10 11.35 18.43
C GLU A 425 -7.00 12.60 18.45
N ALA A 426 -6.84 13.51 17.48
CA ALA A 426 -7.67 14.70 17.30
C ALA A 426 -9.02 14.42 16.58
N SER A 427 -9.28 13.17 16.17
CA SER A 427 -10.41 12.75 15.34
C SER A 427 -10.52 13.51 14.01
N LEU A 428 -9.38 13.92 13.44
CA LEU A 428 -9.33 14.57 12.11
C LEU A 428 -9.06 13.56 10.98
N VAL A 429 -8.38 12.47 11.31
CA VAL A 429 -7.95 11.41 10.40
C VAL A 429 -8.36 10.07 10.99
N VAL A 430 -8.69 9.10 10.14
CA VAL A 430 -8.84 7.69 10.50
C VAL A 430 -7.69 6.92 9.86
N THR A 431 -6.98 6.11 10.65
CA THR A 431 -5.93 5.24 10.11
C THR A 431 -6.40 3.78 10.10
N HIS A 432 -5.92 3.03 9.11
CA HIS A 432 -6.20 1.60 9.00
C HIS A 432 -4.89 0.80 8.87
N ASP A 433 -4.97 -0.51 9.08
CA ASP A 433 -3.89 -1.48 8.89
C ASP A 433 -2.56 -1.09 9.55
N ASN A 434 -2.62 -0.81 10.85
CA ASN A 434 -1.48 -0.35 11.66
C ASN A 434 -0.85 0.94 11.10
N LYS A 435 -1.68 1.95 10.79
CA LYS A 435 -1.25 3.28 10.30
C LYS A 435 -0.55 3.23 8.94
N ARG A 436 -0.92 2.29 8.07
CA ARG A 436 -0.38 2.18 6.70
C ARG A 436 -1.13 3.01 5.68
N VAL A 437 -2.42 3.17 5.91
CA VAL A 437 -3.27 4.03 5.12
C VAL A 437 -4.02 4.96 6.05
N ALA A 438 -4.24 6.17 5.58
CA ALA A 438 -4.98 7.19 6.27
C ALA A 438 -6.10 7.71 5.37
N LYS A 439 -7.24 8.01 5.99
CA LYS A 439 -8.44 8.53 5.36
C LYS A 439 -8.94 9.72 6.15
N VAL A 440 -9.40 10.74 5.44
CA VAL A 440 -10.09 11.88 6.05
C VAL A 440 -11.55 11.81 5.66
N HIS A 441 -12.43 12.06 6.63
CA HIS A 441 -13.87 12.13 6.39
C HIS A 441 -14.19 13.25 5.38
N GLU A 442 -15.14 13.03 4.48
CA GLU A 442 -15.45 13.94 3.36
C GLU A 442 -15.66 15.40 3.79
N VAL A 443 -16.50 15.63 4.81
CA VAL A 443 -16.74 16.99 5.36
C VAL A 443 -15.49 17.62 5.98
N ILE A 444 -14.60 16.83 6.59
CA ILE A 444 -13.34 17.31 7.17
C ILE A 444 -12.32 17.62 6.07
N HIS A 445 -12.35 16.87 4.97
CA HIS A 445 -11.57 17.13 3.78
C HIS A 445 -11.98 18.47 3.12
N GLU A 446 -13.30 18.71 3.00
CA GLU A 446 -13.81 20.02 2.54
C GLU A 446 -13.38 21.16 3.45
N MET A 447 -13.45 20.96 4.77
CA MET A 447 -12.98 21.95 5.73
C MET A 447 -11.50 22.24 5.52
N ALA A 448 -10.66 21.23 5.30
CA ALA A 448 -9.24 21.40 5.03
C ALA A 448 -8.99 22.19 3.73
N GLN A 449 -9.76 21.91 2.66
CA GLN A 449 -9.71 22.70 1.43
C GLN A 449 -10.13 24.16 1.65
N TRP A 450 -11.20 24.38 2.41
CA TRP A 450 -11.67 25.72 2.77
C TRP A 450 -10.62 26.51 3.57
N ILE A 451 -9.98 25.88 4.56
CA ILE A 451 -8.88 26.49 5.35
C ILE A 451 -7.68 26.82 4.45
N ALA A 452 -7.31 25.92 3.53
CA ALA A 452 -6.19 26.11 2.61
C ALA A 452 -6.46 27.19 1.53
N SER A 453 -7.74 27.49 1.26
CA SER A 453 -8.18 28.49 0.28
C SER A 453 -8.15 29.93 0.82
N ARG A 454 -8.32 30.92 -0.08
CA ARG A 454 -8.49 32.35 0.29
C ARG A 454 -9.65 32.62 1.24
N ALA A 455 -10.66 31.74 1.27
CA ALA A 455 -11.88 31.93 2.05
C ALA A 455 -11.71 31.66 3.57
N GLY A 456 -10.68 30.90 3.99
CA GLY A 456 -10.47 30.49 5.38
C GLY A 456 -9.83 31.55 6.30
N GLY A 457 -9.48 32.73 5.78
CA GLY A 457 -8.91 33.84 6.54
C GLY A 457 -7.51 33.60 7.12
N GLY A 458 -6.79 32.57 6.68
CA GLY A 458 -5.43 32.26 7.13
C GLY A 458 -4.39 33.28 6.64
N SER A 459 -3.38 33.61 7.46
CA SER A 459 -2.33 34.60 7.15
C SER A 459 -1.30 34.16 6.09
N HIS A 460 -1.59 33.12 5.30
CA HIS A 460 -0.65 32.49 4.36
C HIS A 460 -1.18 32.62 2.93
N LYS A 461 -0.27 32.62 1.95
CA LYS A 461 -0.64 32.65 0.54
C LYS A 461 -1.48 31.40 0.23
N PRO A 462 -2.59 31.55 -0.51
CA PRO A 462 -3.58 30.48 -0.69
C PRO A 462 -3.02 29.32 -1.52
N TRP A 463 -3.49 28.11 -1.23
CA TRP A 463 -3.21 26.93 -2.04
C TRP A 463 -4.25 26.82 -3.14
N PHE A 464 -3.84 26.33 -4.31
CA PHE A 464 -4.77 25.99 -5.38
C PHE A 464 -4.77 24.49 -5.57
N VAL A 465 -5.91 23.87 -5.29
CA VAL A 465 -6.11 22.43 -5.38
C VAL A 465 -7.28 22.15 -6.31
N ARG A 466 -7.03 21.34 -7.35
CA ARG A 466 -8.03 20.89 -8.33
C ARG A 466 -7.91 19.40 -8.56
N GLN A 467 -9.06 18.74 -8.72
CA GLN A 467 -9.18 17.30 -8.92
C GLN A 467 -10.29 17.01 -9.93
N ASN A 468 -10.15 15.94 -10.71
CA ASN A 468 -11.13 15.47 -11.69
C ASN A 468 -11.56 16.51 -12.74
N ILE A 469 -10.73 17.52 -13.02
CA ILE A 469 -10.99 18.50 -14.09
C ILE A 469 -10.35 18.05 -15.42
N THR A 470 -10.85 18.55 -16.54
CA THR A 470 -10.24 18.39 -17.87
C THR A 470 -9.35 19.58 -18.23
N SER A 471 -8.51 19.44 -19.26
CA SER A 471 -7.70 20.55 -19.78
C SER A 471 -8.54 21.75 -20.25
N GLU A 472 -9.77 21.52 -20.72
CA GLU A 472 -10.69 22.58 -21.18
C GLU A 472 -11.32 23.37 -20.02
N GLN A 473 -11.38 22.77 -18.83
CA GLN A 473 -11.94 23.38 -17.63
C GLN A 473 -10.92 24.21 -16.84
N LEU A 474 -9.62 24.04 -17.10
CA LEU A 474 -8.57 24.88 -16.52
C LEU A 474 -8.53 26.22 -17.26
N SER A 475 -9.26 27.22 -16.76
CA SER A 475 -9.40 28.50 -17.48
C SER A 475 -8.10 29.31 -17.45
N SER A 476 -7.90 30.17 -18.46
CA SER A 476 -6.76 31.09 -18.48
C SER A 476 -6.72 32.00 -17.24
N GLU A 477 -7.88 32.38 -16.71
CA GLU A 477 -8.01 33.20 -15.50
C GLU A 477 -7.53 32.47 -14.24
N GLU A 478 -7.78 31.15 -14.12
CA GLU A 478 -7.29 30.34 -13.00
C GLU A 478 -5.76 30.17 -13.03
N VAL A 479 -5.20 30.06 -14.23
CA VAL A 479 -3.75 29.95 -14.45
C VAL A 479 -3.10 31.30 -14.16
N GLU A 480 -3.72 32.41 -14.60
CA GLU A 480 -3.33 33.77 -14.22
C GLU A 480 -3.31 33.95 -12.71
N ALA A 481 -4.15 33.29 -11.92
CA ALA A 481 -4.09 33.42 -10.47
C ALA A 481 -2.80 32.86 -9.83
N TRP A 482 -2.00 32.07 -10.56
CA TRP A 482 -0.81 31.38 -10.01
C TRP A 482 0.29 32.32 -9.53
N PHE A 483 0.37 33.56 -10.01
CA PHE A 483 1.41 34.51 -9.57
C PHE A 483 1.35 34.85 -8.08
N GLN A 484 0.19 34.67 -7.44
CA GLN A 484 -0.04 34.94 -6.00
C GLN A 484 -0.02 33.68 -5.14
N LEU A 485 0.05 32.49 -5.75
CA LEU A 485 -0.03 31.22 -5.05
C LEU A 485 1.33 30.78 -4.53
N GLU A 486 1.31 30.05 -3.42
CA GLU A 486 2.50 29.37 -2.88
C GLU A 486 2.58 27.91 -3.31
N ARG A 487 1.42 27.27 -3.50
CA ARG A 487 1.30 25.85 -3.85
C ARG A 487 0.19 25.64 -4.86
N VAL A 488 0.48 24.81 -5.87
CA VAL A 488 -0.47 24.38 -6.89
C VAL A 488 -0.46 22.84 -6.93
N SER A 489 -1.64 22.24 -6.80
CA SER A 489 -1.82 20.80 -6.88
C SER A 489 -2.99 20.46 -7.80
N ILE A 490 -2.71 19.75 -8.88
CA ILE A 490 -3.68 19.37 -9.91
C ILE A 490 -3.49 17.87 -10.17
N VAL A 491 -4.20 17.06 -9.38
CA VAL A 491 -3.95 15.61 -9.28
C VAL A 491 -5.14 14.83 -9.80
N ASN A 492 -4.87 13.78 -10.57
CA ASN A 492 -5.91 12.91 -11.14
C ASN A 492 -6.96 13.70 -11.95
N CYS A 493 -6.49 14.71 -12.65
CA CYS A 493 -7.26 15.46 -13.63
C CYS A 493 -6.96 14.79 -14.98
N ASN A 494 -7.92 14.68 -15.89
CA ASN A 494 -7.63 14.04 -17.18
C ASN A 494 -6.88 15.03 -18.12
N LEU A 495 -5.78 15.62 -17.61
CA LEU A 495 -5.01 16.63 -18.29
C LEU A 495 -4.18 16.00 -19.41
N ASN A 496 -4.37 16.53 -20.61
CA ASN A 496 -3.59 16.13 -21.79
C ASN A 496 -2.51 17.17 -22.14
N CYS A 497 -2.72 18.42 -21.74
CA CYS A 497 -1.79 19.52 -21.92
C CYS A 497 -1.88 20.50 -20.73
N LEU A 498 -0.79 21.24 -20.52
CA LEU A 498 -0.76 22.42 -19.67
C LEU A 498 -0.78 23.69 -20.53
N PRO A 499 -1.39 24.78 -20.05
CA PRO A 499 -1.39 26.06 -20.75
C PRO A 499 0.01 26.68 -20.78
N GLU A 500 0.26 27.51 -21.79
CA GLU A 500 1.48 28.33 -21.83
C GLU A 500 1.40 29.46 -20.80
N LEU A 501 2.41 29.57 -19.94
CA LEU A 501 2.53 30.65 -18.97
C LEU A 501 3.19 31.86 -19.62
N GLN A 502 2.48 32.99 -19.58
CA GLN A 502 2.97 34.28 -20.12
C GLN A 502 3.48 35.24 -19.04
N PHE A 503 3.46 34.84 -17.76
CA PHE A 503 3.81 35.66 -16.60
C PHE A 503 4.60 34.87 -15.57
N GLU A 504 5.44 35.58 -14.80
CA GLU A 504 6.24 34.99 -13.72
C GLU A 504 5.36 34.62 -12.51
N CYS A 505 5.66 33.48 -11.90
CA CYS A 505 5.06 32.98 -10.65
C CYS A 505 6.10 32.99 -9.52
N PRO A 506 6.53 34.17 -9.04
CA PRO A 506 7.66 34.28 -8.10
C PRO A 506 7.34 33.76 -6.70
N SER A 507 6.06 33.57 -6.36
CA SER A 507 5.62 33.09 -5.06
C SER A 507 5.52 31.57 -4.97
N LEU A 508 5.54 30.86 -6.11
CA LEU A 508 5.25 29.44 -6.18
C LEU A 508 6.44 28.61 -5.69
N LEU A 509 6.21 27.82 -4.65
CA LEU A 509 7.21 26.95 -4.01
C LEU A 509 7.00 25.47 -4.35
N SER A 510 5.75 25.03 -4.51
CA SER A 510 5.42 23.63 -4.83
C SER A 510 4.44 23.55 -6.01
N LEU A 511 4.72 22.60 -6.90
CA LEU A 511 3.88 22.23 -8.02
C LEU A 511 3.73 20.71 -8.08
N ASN A 512 2.50 20.23 -7.89
CA ASN A 512 2.17 18.81 -7.94
C ASN A 512 1.14 18.55 -9.06
N ILE A 513 1.54 17.80 -10.08
CA ILE A 513 0.72 17.46 -11.25
C ILE A 513 0.69 15.93 -11.45
N GLN A 514 0.73 15.17 -10.36
CA GLN A 514 0.79 13.71 -10.44
C GLN A 514 -0.52 13.07 -10.96
N HIS A 515 -0.42 11.83 -11.44
CA HIS A 515 -1.56 11.03 -11.95
C HIS A 515 -2.30 11.65 -13.14
N ASN A 516 -1.63 12.47 -13.94
CA ASN A 516 -2.16 12.99 -15.21
C ASN A 516 -1.53 12.20 -16.39
N ARG A 517 -1.95 10.95 -16.59
CA ARG A 517 -1.36 10.03 -17.61
C ARG A 517 -1.45 10.53 -19.05
N GLY A 518 -2.44 11.37 -19.34
CA GLY A 518 -2.62 12.00 -20.66
C GLY A 518 -1.59 13.10 -20.96
N LEU A 519 -0.92 13.64 -19.94
CA LEU A 519 0.02 14.74 -20.07
C LEU A 519 1.35 14.21 -20.63
N LYS A 520 1.49 14.25 -21.96
CA LYS A 520 2.67 13.73 -22.68
C LYS A 520 3.78 14.75 -22.89
N ASN A 521 3.42 16.02 -22.95
CA ASN A 521 4.33 17.12 -23.26
C ASN A 521 4.16 18.27 -22.26
N LEU A 522 5.29 18.89 -21.88
CA LEU A 522 5.32 20.12 -21.11
C LEU A 522 5.73 21.29 -22.01
N PRO A 523 5.14 22.51 -21.86
CA PRO A 523 5.55 23.66 -22.64
C PRO A 523 7.04 23.99 -22.40
N LYS A 524 7.78 24.31 -23.47
CA LYS A 524 9.26 24.43 -23.44
C LYS A 524 9.77 25.42 -22.39
N ILE A 525 9.09 26.54 -22.20
CA ILE A 525 9.48 27.63 -21.29
C ILE A 525 8.73 27.61 -19.96
N PHE A 526 7.94 26.57 -19.69
CA PHE A 526 7.00 26.52 -18.56
C PHE A 526 7.68 26.79 -17.21
N PHE A 527 8.82 26.13 -16.95
CA PHE A 527 9.53 26.26 -15.67
C PHE A 527 10.38 27.54 -15.55
N GLN A 528 10.66 28.24 -16.65
CA GLN A 528 11.40 29.51 -16.59
C GLN A 528 10.63 30.59 -15.82
N GLN A 529 9.30 30.46 -15.79
CA GLN A 529 8.42 31.39 -15.09
C GLN A 529 8.33 31.11 -13.57
N MET A 530 8.96 30.06 -13.04
CA MET A 530 8.80 29.59 -11.65
C MET A 530 10.14 29.46 -10.91
N SER A 531 10.98 30.49 -10.93
CA SER A 531 12.37 30.45 -10.43
C SER A 531 12.54 30.12 -8.94
N ASN A 532 11.50 30.28 -8.12
CA ASN A 532 11.51 29.95 -6.69
C ASN A 532 10.95 28.54 -6.36
N LEU A 533 10.60 27.75 -7.38
CA LEU A 533 10.08 26.41 -7.17
C LEU A 533 11.11 25.54 -6.44
N ALA A 534 10.72 25.04 -5.27
CA ALA A 534 11.52 24.16 -4.44
C ALA A 534 11.08 22.69 -4.58
N TYR A 535 9.83 22.46 -4.99
CA TYR A 535 9.23 21.14 -4.98
C TYR A 535 8.41 20.88 -6.24
N LEU A 536 8.72 19.78 -6.94
CA LEU A 536 8.08 19.41 -8.18
C LEU A 536 7.75 17.91 -8.19
N ASN A 537 6.47 17.58 -8.32
CA ASN A 537 5.98 16.22 -8.48
C ASN A 537 5.25 16.06 -9.83
N LEU A 538 5.85 15.24 -10.70
CA LEU A 538 5.38 14.88 -12.04
C LEU A 538 5.07 13.38 -12.15
N SER A 539 4.96 12.68 -11.03
CA SER A 539 4.82 11.23 -11.02
C SER A 539 3.53 10.75 -11.70
N PHE A 540 3.55 9.55 -12.28
CA PHE A 540 2.40 8.96 -12.99
C PHE A 540 1.83 9.86 -14.12
N THR A 541 2.69 10.61 -14.81
CA THR A 541 2.35 11.38 -16.01
C THR A 541 2.84 10.68 -17.29
N GLY A 542 2.34 11.10 -18.44
CA GLY A 542 2.73 10.53 -19.74
C GLY A 542 4.02 11.12 -20.32
N ILE A 543 4.80 11.91 -19.56
CA ILE A 543 5.93 12.70 -20.06
C ILE A 543 7.05 11.78 -20.52
N HIS A 544 7.52 11.98 -21.76
CA HIS A 544 8.57 11.17 -22.38
C HIS A 544 9.93 11.86 -22.46
N GLU A 545 9.96 13.19 -22.49
CA GLU A 545 11.18 13.98 -22.62
C GLU A 545 11.39 14.87 -21.40
N PHE A 546 12.65 15.03 -21.00
CA PHE A 546 13.03 15.93 -19.91
C PHE A 546 13.12 17.38 -20.45
N PRO A 547 12.24 18.32 -20.06
CA PRO A 547 12.27 19.67 -20.60
C PRO A 547 13.49 20.45 -20.08
N ALA A 548 14.20 21.11 -21.00
CA ALA A 548 15.43 21.84 -20.68
C ALA A 548 15.23 22.93 -19.60
N SER A 549 14.04 23.53 -19.51
CA SER A 549 13.72 24.57 -18.54
C SER A 549 13.67 24.10 -17.07
N ILE A 550 13.54 22.79 -16.79
CA ILE A 550 13.67 22.28 -15.41
C ILE A 550 15.09 22.53 -14.88
N MET A 551 16.10 22.55 -15.75
CA MET A 551 17.49 22.82 -15.36
C MET A 551 17.69 24.24 -14.79
N ASP A 552 16.75 25.15 -15.07
CA ASP A 552 16.78 26.55 -14.62
C ASP A 552 16.27 26.70 -13.17
N LEU A 553 15.69 25.64 -12.58
CA LEU A 553 15.11 25.62 -11.23
C LEU A 553 16.19 25.50 -10.13
N CYS A 554 17.06 26.50 -10.00
CA CYS A 554 18.19 26.50 -9.06
C CYS A 554 17.81 26.32 -7.57
N ASN A 555 16.54 26.54 -7.23
CA ASN A 555 16.01 26.38 -5.88
C ASN A 555 15.38 25.01 -5.60
N LEU A 556 15.32 24.12 -6.59
CA LEU A 556 14.65 22.83 -6.47
C LEU A 556 15.36 21.93 -5.45
N GLU A 557 14.61 21.48 -4.44
CA GLU A 557 15.04 20.58 -3.37
C GLU A 557 14.44 19.17 -3.54
N PHE A 558 13.29 19.04 -4.20
CA PHE A 558 12.60 17.77 -4.42
C PHE A 558 12.11 17.65 -5.86
N LEU A 559 12.42 16.50 -6.48
CA LEU A 559 11.93 16.14 -7.80
C LEU A 559 11.43 14.69 -7.78
N ASP A 560 10.16 14.49 -8.10
CA ASP A 560 9.58 13.17 -8.35
C ASP A 560 9.10 13.07 -9.80
N ILE A 561 9.72 12.18 -10.56
CA ILE A 561 9.37 11.82 -11.94
C ILE A 561 9.03 10.32 -12.07
N SER A 562 8.74 9.65 -10.95
CA SER A 562 8.44 8.23 -10.91
C SER A 562 7.24 7.88 -11.79
N CYS A 563 7.26 6.71 -12.43
CA CYS A 563 6.18 6.26 -13.32
C CYS A 563 5.84 7.24 -14.46
N THR A 564 6.81 8.06 -14.89
CA THR A 564 6.77 8.76 -16.19
C THR A 564 7.28 7.84 -17.31
N ARG A 565 7.49 8.39 -18.51
CA ARG A 565 8.04 7.67 -19.67
C ARG A 565 9.40 8.23 -20.10
N ILE A 566 10.10 8.87 -19.17
CA ILE A 566 11.45 9.40 -19.35
C ILE A 566 12.44 8.24 -19.30
N ASN A 567 13.29 8.12 -20.33
CA ASN A 567 14.23 7.01 -20.49
C ASN A 567 15.70 7.37 -20.19
N SER A 568 16.00 8.64 -19.89
CA SER A 568 17.37 9.06 -19.56
C SER A 568 17.38 10.37 -18.76
N LEU A 569 18.31 10.51 -17.82
CA LEU A 569 18.55 11.77 -17.12
C LEU A 569 19.70 12.55 -17.76
N PRO A 570 19.54 13.86 -18.07
CA PRO A 570 20.61 14.64 -18.65
C PRO A 570 21.69 14.99 -17.62
N ASN A 571 22.98 14.96 -17.99
CA ASN A 571 24.09 15.38 -17.10
C ASN A 571 23.95 16.82 -16.59
N LYS A 572 23.25 17.69 -17.34
CA LYS A 572 22.92 19.06 -16.92
C LYS A 572 22.00 19.13 -15.69
N LEU A 573 21.35 18.04 -15.29
CA LEU A 573 20.56 17.95 -14.06
C LEU A 573 21.42 18.27 -12.83
N GLY A 574 22.74 18.08 -12.93
CA GLY A 574 23.72 18.56 -11.97
C GLY A 574 23.69 20.05 -11.64
N ASN A 575 23.03 20.88 -12.44
CA ASN A 575 22.83 22.30 -12.14
C ASN A 575 21.92 22.52 -10.93
N LEU A 576 21.10 21.54 -10.56
CA LEU A 576 20.19 21.58 -9.42
C LEU A 576 20.93 21.34 -8.09
N LYS A 577 21.80 22.27 -7.71
CA LYS A 577 22.73 22.12 -6.58
C LYS A 577 22.04 21.96 -5.21
N LYS A 578 20.79 22.40 -5.07
CA LYS A 578 19.99 22.28 -3.84
C LYS A 578 19.15 21.01 -3.78
N LEU A 579 19.17 20.17 -4.83
CA LEU A 579 18.34 18.97 -4.90
C LEU A 579 18.74 17.98 -3.80
N LYS A 580 17.79 17.67 -2.92
CA LYS A 580 17.92 16.75 -1.78
C LYS A 580 17.25 15.41 -2.06
N TYR A 581 16.13 15.42 -2.77
CA TYR A 581 15.33 14.23 -3.04
C TYR A 581 15.11 14.06 -4.54
N LEU A 582 15.56 12.93 -5.08
CA LEU A 582 15.36 12.55 -6.47
C LEU A 582 14.67 11.19 -6.54
N PHE A 583 13.38 11.20 -6.91
CA PHE A 583 12.57 10.01 -7.11
C PHE A 583 12.33 9.79 -8.61
N CYS A 584 12.77 8.65 -9.10
CA CYS A 584 12.77 8.21 -10.48
C CYS A 584 12.24 6.77 -10.58
N GLY A 585 11.34 6.39 -9.67
CA GLY A 585 10.92 5.01 -9.52
C GLY A 585 10.18 4.51 -10.76
N TYR A 586 10.32 3.23 -11.08
CA TYR A 586 9.68 2.58 -12.24
C TYR A 586 10.00 3.24 -13.59
N LEU A 587 11.21 3.80 -13.74
CA LEU A 587 11.75 4.32 -15.00
C LEU A 587 12.90 3.45 -15.52
N PHE A 588 13.00 3.31 -16.85
CA PHE A 588 14.12 2.66 -17.52
C PHE A 588 15.20 3.68 -17.89
N LEU A 589 15.94 4.16 -16.89
CA LEU A 589 16.93 5.22 -17.06
C LEU A 589 18.31 4.76 -17.58
N GLY A 590 18.53 3.45 -17.68
CA GLY A 590 19.87 2.88 -17.83
C GLY A 590 20.71 3.01 -16.56
N GLU A 591 22.04 2.98 -16.72
CA GLU A 591 23.00 3.15 -15.62
C GLU A 591 23.30 4.63 -15.37
N LEU A 592 23.08 5.08 -14.13
CA LEU A 592 23.40 6.44 -13.71
C LEU A 592 24.91 6.58 -13.49
N GLN A 593 25.51 7.46 -14.28
CA GLN A 593 26.95 7.72 -14.28
C GLN A 593 27.42 8.57 -13.10
N VAL A 594 28.68 8.39 -12.73
CA VAL A 594 29.37 9.13 -11.66
C VAL A 594 29.39 10.64 -11.88
N GLU A 595 29.46 11.12 -13.12
CA GLU A 595 29.50 12.56 -13.45
C GLU A 595 28.23 13.27 -12.96
N LEU A 596 27.06 12.67 -13.19
CA LEU A 596 25.79 13.24 -12.75
C LEU A 596 25.71 13.28 -11.22
N LEU A 597 25.94 12.15 -10.55
CA LEU A 597 25.80 12.06 -9.09
C LEU A 597 26.88 12.86 -8.35
N SER A 598 28.07 13.01 -8.93
CA SER A 598 29.14 13.85 -8.39
C SER A 598 28.76 15.33 -8.34
N SER A 599 27.91 15.81 -9.25
CA SER A 599 27.48 17.21 -9.30
C SER A 599 26.35 17.56 -8.31
N LEU A 600 25.54 16.58 -7.89
CA LEU A 600 24.40 16.75 -6.98
C LEU A 600 24.82 16.73 -5.49
N HIS A 601 25.52 17.76 -5.04
CA HIS A 601 26.15 17.80 -3.72
C HIS A 601 25.19 17.74 -2.51
N SER A 602 23.94 18.20 -2.66
CA SER A 602 22.96 18.25 -1.57
C SER A 602 22.08 17.00 -1.47
N LEU A 603 22.30 15.99 -2.33
CA LEU A 603 21.45 14.82 -2.45
C LEU A 603 21.44 14.01 -1.16
N GLN A 604 20.26 13.76 -0.62
CA GLN A 604 20.02 12.95 0.58
C GLN A 604 19.30 11.65 0.24
N VAL A 605 18.42 11.63 -0.76
CA VAL A 605 17.68 10.43 -1.17
C VAL A 605 17.73 10.29 -2.69
N LEU A 606 18.09 9.10 -3.15
CA LEU A 606 18.05 8.71 -4.55
C LEU A 606 17.21 7.45 -4.69
N ASP A 607 16.10 7.51 -5.40
CA ASP A 607 15.27 6.33 -5.68
C ASP A 607 15.12 6.12 -7.18
N VAL A 608 15.82 5.13 -7.73
CA VAL A 608 15.71 4.68 -9.13
C VAL A 608 15.16 3.25 -9.20
N TYR A 609 14.59 2.72 -8.12
CA TYR A 609 14.04 1.37 -8.06
C TYR A 609 12.73 1.24 -8.88
N PRO A 610 12.43 0.09 -9.51
CA PRO A 610 13.17 -1.17 -9.50
C PRO A 610 14.09 -1.38 -10.71
N TYR A 611 14.21 -0.42 -11.63
CA TYR A 611 14.85 -0.65 -12.93
C TYR A 611 16.14 0.15 -13.19
N GLY A 612 16.38 1.25 -12.47
CA GLY A 612 17.57 2.06 -12.65
C GLY A 612 18.79 1.47 -11.95
N TYR A 613 19.94 1.52 -12.64
CA TYR A 613 21.23 1.05 -12.13
C TYR A 613 22.10 2.24 -11.69
N VAL A 614 23.04 2.00 -10.79
CA VAL A 614 23.99 3.03 -10.31
C VAL A 614 25.41 2.50 -10.49
N GLU A 615 26.25 3.29 -11.16
CA GLU A 615 27.65 2.94 -11.39
C GLU A 615 28.41 2.78 -10.06
N SER A 616 29.35 1.83 -9.99
CA SER A 616 30.11 1.52 -8.78
C SER A 616 30.85 2.73 -8.19
N ASN A 617 31.45 3.57 -9.04
CA ASN A 617 32.16 4.78 -8.57
C ASN A 617 31.19 5.80 -7.97
N ALA A 618 29.95 5.85 -8.45
CA ALA A 618 28.93 6.72 -7.91
C ALA A 618 28.46 6.25 -6.52
N LEU A 619 28.38 4.93 -6.27
CA LEU A 619 28.07 4.39 -4.94
C LEU A 619 29.06 4.83 -3.88
N PHE A 620 30.35 4.89 -4.22
CA PHE A 620 31.38 5.39 -3.32
C PHE A 620 31.14 6.87 -2.93
N ILE A 621 30.76 7.71 -3.88
CA ILE A 621 30.43 9.13 -3.63
C ILE A 621 29.19 9.25 -2.74
N LEU A 622 28.14 8.46 -3.01
CA LEU A 622 26.92 8.46 -2.20
C LEU A 622 27.22 8.04 -0.75
N ARG A 623 28.09 7.05 -0.55
CA ARG A 623 28.55 6.63 0.78
C ARG A 623 29.27 7.76 1.52
N GLN A 624 30.24 8.42 0.86
CA GLN A 624 30.99 9.52 1.49
C GLN A 624 30.11 10.71 1.89
N ARG A 625 29.00 10.92 1.18
CA ARG A 625 28.06 12.01 1.47
C ARG A 625 27.10 11.71 2.62
N GLY A 626 27.01 10.46 3.08
CA GLY A 626 26.04 10.07 4.10
C GLY A 626 24.61 10.30 3.60
N VAL A 627 24.31 9.85 2.38
CA VAL A 627 22.91 9.83 1.90
C VAL A 627 22.04 9.04 2.88
N LYS A 628 20.75 9.38 2.98
CA LYS A 628 19.81 8.86 3.97
C LYS A 628 18.92 7.73 3.44
N GLY A 629 18.96 7.48 2.14
CA GLY A 629 18.20 6.41 1.51
C GLY A 629 18.52 6.23 0.03
N ILE A 630 18.69 4.98 -0.40
CA ILE A 630 18.88 4.62 -1.81
C ILE A 630 17.91 3.52 -2.24
N GLY A 631 17.24 3.73 -3.37
CA GLY A 631 16.48 2.72 -4.11
C GLY A 631 17.14 2.42 -5.44
N MET A 632 17.46 1.15 -5.76
CA MET A 632 18.14 0.82 -7.04
C MET A 632 17.90 -0.62 -7.54
N CYS A 633 18.32 -0.88 -8.76
CA CYS A 633 18.51 -2.21 -9.34
C CYS A 633 20.01 -2.61 -9.34
N VAL A 634 20.30 -3.88 -9.11
CA VAL A 634 21.66 -4.45 -9.12
C VAL A 634 21.68 -5.71 -9.97
N SER A 635 22.63 -5.78 -10.91
CA SER A 635 22.86 -6.92 -11.79
C SER A 635 24.27 -7.52 -11.73
N SER A 636 25.14 -6.95 -10.89
CA SER A 636 26.53 -7.38 -10.76
C SER A 636 26.85 -7.83 -9.33
N ASN A 637 27.53 -8.96 -9.19
CA ASN A 637 28.02 -9.47 -7.91
C ASN A 637 28.97 -8.47 -7.23
N TYR A 638 29.81 -7.79 -8.01
CA TYR A 638 30.73 -6.79 -7.51
C TYR A 638 29.99 -5.61 -6.85
N ILE A 639 28.93 -5.12 -7.50
CA ILE A 639 28.11 -4.03 -6.94
C ILE A 639 27.40 -4.50 -5.67
N LEU A 640 26.87 -5.73 -5.66
CA LEU A 640 26.20 -6.31 -4.50
C LEU A 640 27.09 -6.31 -3.25
N GLU A 641 28.38 -6.66 -3.39
CA GLU A 641 29.36 -6.63 -2.30
C GLU A 641 29.64 -5.20 -1.80
N GLN A 642 29.46 -4.19 -2.65
CA GLN A 642 29.63 -2.77 -2.28
C GLN A 642 28.41 -2.16 -1.59
N LEU A 643 27.28 -2.87 -1.48
CA LEU A 643 26.08 -2.32 -0.83
C LEU A 643 26.21 -2.23 0.69
N SER A 644 27.19 -2.93 1.29
CA SER A 644 27.44 -2.86 2.73
C SER A 644 27.63 -1.40 3.18
N ASN A 645 26.99 -1.02 4.29
CA ASN A 645 27.05 0.33 4.87
C ASN A 645 26.45 1.45 4.00
N LEU A 646 25.57 1.13 3.05
CA LEU A 646 24.68 2.10 2.43
C LEU A 646 23.26 1.96 3.00
N PRO A 647 22.49 3.06 3.15
CA PRO A 647 21.10 3.00 3.59
C PRO A 647 20.18 2.59 2.44
N ILE A 648 20.23 1.31 2.08
CA ILE A 648 19.40 0.74 1.03
C ILE A 648 17.95 0.64 1.53
N VAL A 649 17.04 1.32 0.85
CA VAL A 649 15.61 1.34 1.19
C VAL A 649 14.84 0.35 0.33
N ASN A 650 15.07 0.37 -0.99
CA ASN A 650 14.42 -0.53 -1.95
C ASN A 650 15.49 -1.13 -2.86
N ILE A 651 15.46 -2.44 -3.08
CA ILE A 651 16.45 -3.06 -3.98
C ILE A 651 15.83 -4.14 -4.85
N ASN A 652 16.14 -4.07 -6.14
CA ASN A 652 15.88 -5.14 -7.09
C ASN A 652 17.21 -5.80 -7.47
N ILE A 653 17.33 -7.10 -7.25
CA ILE A 653 18.46 -7.90 -7.68
C ILE A 653 18.04 -8.63 -8.95
N LYS A 654 18.57 -8.21 -10.11
CA LYS A 654 18.13 -8.68 -11.43
C LYS A 654 19.28 -9.32 -12.18
N TYR A 655 19.08 -10.48 -12.79
CA TYR A 655 20.07 -11.10 -13.70
C TYR A 655 21.45 -11.42 -13.10
N ILE A 656 21.52 -11.64 -11.78
CA ILE A 656 22.78 -12.07 -11.15
C ILE A 656 23.15 -13.48 -11.65
N ASN A 657 24.31 -13.57 -12.31
CA ASN A 657 24.91 -14.79 -12.82
C ASN A 657 26.13 -15.19 -11.97
N GLY A 658 26.49 -16.48 -11.97
CA GLY A 658 27.66 -17.01 -11.24
C GLY A 658 27.53 -17.10 -9.71
N LEU A 659 26.47 -16.54 -9.11
CA LEU A 659 26.20 -16.62 -7.68
C LEU A 659 25.14 -17.69 -7.39
N SER A 660 25.58 -18.88 -6.95
CA SER A 660 24.66 -19.97 -6.59
C SER A 660 23.92 -19.74 -5.28
N THR A 661 24.52 -18.96 -4.37
CA THR A 661 24.00 -18.72 -3.02
C THR A 661 24.06 -17.23 -2.73
N LEU A 662 22.91 -16.62 -2.45
CA LEU A 662 22.83 -15.21 -2.06
C LEU A 662 22.68 -15.11 -0.54
N HIS A 663 23.59 -14.38 0.11
CA HIS A 663 23.53 -14.12 1.54
C HIS A 663 22.75 -12.83 1.83
N PHE A 664 21.72 -12.93 2.67
CA PHE A 664 20.91 -11.78 3.07
C PHE A 664 21.72 -10.75 3.86
N SER A 665 22.77 -11.17 4.57
CA SER A 665 23.70 -10.27 5.27
C SER A 665 24.32 -9.21 4.36
N SER A 666 24.49 -9.51 3.06
CA SER A 666 25.04 -8.55 2.09
C SER A 666 24.12 -7.36 1.82
N LEU A 667 22.85 -7.47 2.17
CA LEU A 667 21.81 -6.45 1.94
C LEU A 667 21.52 -5.62 3.19
N THR A 668 22.20 -5.90 4.30
CA THR A 668 21.89 -5.32 5.61
C THR A 668 23.13 -4.77 6.28
N SER A 669 23.00 -3.65 7.00
CA SER A 669 24.05 -3.09 7.86
C SER A 669 23.56 -2.94 9.29
N GLU A 670 24.49 -2.96 10.26
CA GLU A 670 24.16 -2.68 11.66
C GLU A 670 23.69 -1.23 11.87
N GLU A 671 24.20 -0.29 11.07
CA GLU A 671 23.91 1.14 11.18
C GLU A 671 22.55 1.54 10.56
N HIS A 672 22.18 0.94 9.42
CA HIS A 672 21.00 1.36 8.64
C HIS A 672 19.91 0.29 8.53
N GLY A 673 20.16 -0.94 9.00
CA GLY A 673 19.24 -2.06 8.89
C GLY A 673 19.25 -2.69 7.50
N GLY A 674 18.11 -3.21 7.06
CA GLY A 674 17.93 -3.82 5.73
C GLY A 674 16.88 -3.09 4.88
N PRO A 675 16.68 -3.51 3.62
CA PRO A 675 15.69 -2.89 2.74
C PRO A 675 14.26 -3.08 3.26
N LYS A 676 13.39 -2.11 2.96
CA LYS A 676 11.93 -2.18 3.15
C LYS A 676 11.26 -3.01 2.05
N GLU A 677 11.74 -2.88 0.81
CA GLU A 677 11.34 -3.72 -0.32
C GLU A 677 12.54 -4.45 -0.93
N LEU A 678 12.43 -5.77 -1.06
CA LEU A 678 13.40 -6.60 -1.76
C LEU A 678 12.70 -7.33 -2.91
N GLN A 679 13.19 -7.09 -4.12
CA GLN A 679 12.86 -7.89 -5.29
C GLN A 679 14.10 -8.66 -5.75
N ILE A 680 13.94 -9.95 -6.07
CA ILE A 680 14.96 -10.74 -6.75
C ILE A 680 14.30 -11.31 -7.99
N SER A 681 14.84 -11.00 -9.16
CA SER A 681 14.19 -11.31 -10.42
C SER A 681 15.13 -11.82 -11.51
N PHE A 682 14.62 -12.70 -12.37
CA PHE A 682 15.29 -13.18 -13.59
C PHE A 682 16.70 -13.77 -13.36
N SER A 683 16.93 -14.49 -12.27
CA SER A 683 18.20 -15.18 -12.04
C SER A 683 18.07 -16.68 -12.30
N VAL A 684 18.99 -17.21 -13.12
CA VAL A 684 19.14 -18.65 -13.36
C VAL A 684 20.22 -19.29 -12.49
N ALA A 685 21.10 -18.50 -11.86
CA ALA A 685 22.20 -19.03 -11.05
C ALA A 685 21.79 -19.32 -9.60
N ILE A 686 20.94 -18.48 -9.00
CA ILE A 686 20.61 -18.54 -7.57
C ILE A 686 19.82 -19.83 -7.28
N GLN A 687 20.43 -20.69 -6.47
CA GLN A 687 19.84 -21.94 -5.98
C GLN A 687 19.34 -21.80 -4.55
N ASN A 688 20.05 -21.04 -3.72
CA ASN A 688 19.74 -20.89 -2.30
C ASN A 688 19.80 -19.43 -1.85
N LEU A 689 18.84 -19.05 -1.00
CA LEU A 689 18.86 -17.79 -0.25
C LEU A 689 19.25 -18.07 1.19
N VAL A 690 20.43 -17.64 1.62
CA VAL A 690 20.92 -17.84 2.99
C VAL A 690 20.56 -16.64 3.86
N ILE A 691 19.72 -16.86 4.86
CA ILE A 691 19.32 -15.86 5.85
C ILE A 691 20.13 -16.09 7.13
N ASN A 692 21.23 -15.35 7.25
CA ASN A 692 22.20 -15.42 8.35
C ASN A 692 22.30 -14.14 9.19
N ASN A 693 21.40 -13.18 8.97
CA ASN A 693 21.49 -11.85 9.58
C ASN A 693 20.94 -11.83 11.01
N LYS A 694 21.79 -11.44 11.97
CA LYS A 694 21.41 -11.26 13.39
C LYS A 694 20.60 -9.99 13.66
N SER A 695 20.62 -9.02 12.74
CA SER A 695 19.93 -7.74 12.90
C SER A 695 18.49 -7.83 12.39
N LYS A 696 17.54 -7.32 13.18
CA LYS A 696 16.12 -7.24 12.79
C LYS A 696 15.97 -6.41 11.52
N THR A 697 15.30 -6.95 10.52
CA THR A 697 15.06 -6.23 9.26
C THR A 697 13.77 -5.41 9.33
N SER A 698 13.72 -4.33 8.55
CA SER A 698 12.52 -3.52 8.33
C SER A 698 11.77 -3.95 7.05
N LEU A 699 12.08 -5.14 6.52
CA LEU A 699 11.54 -5.66 5.26
C LEU A 699 10.03 -5.84 5.39
N LYS A 700 9.27 -5.15 4.54
CA LYS A 700 7.80 -5.19 4.46
C LYS A 700 7.31 -6.04 3.30
N LEU A 701 8.10 -6.12 2.22
CA LEU A 701 7.72 -6.75 0.96
C LEU A 701 8.89 -7.53 0.38
N LEU A 702 8.64 -8.81 0.10
CA LEU A 702 9.56 -9.71 -0.60
C LEU A 702 8.93 -10.18 -1.91
N ARG A 703 9.58 -9.89 -3.04
CA ARG A 703 9.20 -10.35 -4.37
C ARG A 703 10.28 -11.25 -4.96
N LEU A 704 9.91 -12.47 -5.35
CA LEU A 704 10.79 -13.40 -6.06
C LEU A 704 10.15 -13.74 -7.41
N TYR A 705 10.82 -13.43 -8.50
CA TYR A 705 10.26 -13.51 -9.84
C TYR A 705 11.21 -14.24 -10.81
N GLN A 706 10.75 -15.27 -11.50
CA GLN A 706 11.55 -15.99 -12.49
C GLN A 706 12.93 -16.45 -11.98
N LEU A 707 12.94 -17.07 -10.78
CA LEU A 707 14.14 -17.70 -10.22
C LEU A 707 14.13 -19.19 -10.53
N GLN A 708 14.57 -19.54 -11.75
CA GLN A 708 14.36 -20.88 -12.33
C GLN A 708 14.95 -22.00 -11.47
N ASN A 709 16.13 -21.74 -10.87
CA ASN A 709 16.89 -22.72 -10.10
C ASN A 709 16.77 -22.54 -8.59
N LEU A 710 15.96 -21.60 -8.08
CA LEU A 710 15.76 -21.43 -6.65
C LEU A 710 15.11 -22.68 -6.06
N ARG A 711 15.81 -23.35 -5.14
CA ARG A 711 15.36 -24.60 -4.51
C ARG A 711 14.89 -24.36 -3.08
N SER A 712 15.62 -23.58 -2.30
CA SER A 712 15.39 -23.47 -0.86
C SER A 712 15.87 -22.16 -0.23
N PHE A 713 15.33 -21.89 0.95
CA PHE A 713 15.80 -20.85 1.86
C PHE A 713 16.56 -21.54 3.00
N VAL A 714 17.79 -21.09 3.25
CA VAL A 714 18.65 -21.63 4.31
C VAL A 714 18.64 -20.65 5.48
N TRP A 715 18.00 -21.06 6.58
CA TRP A 715 17.86 -20.23 7.77
C TRP A 715 18.91 -20.60 8.82
N THR A 716 19.60 -19.62 9.37
CA THR A 716 20.43 -19.84 10.57
C THR A 716 19.81 -19.24 11.84
N ILE A 717 18.70 -18.51 11.69
CA ILE A 717 17.95 -17.79 12.73
C ILE A 717 16.46 -17.95 12.40
N GLU A 718 15.58 -17.93 13.40
CA GLU A 718 14.14 -18.09 13.19
C GLU A 718 13.56 -16.97 12.28
N PRO A 719 12.71 -17.30 11.29
CA PRO A 719 12.18 -16.33 10.33
C PRO A 719 11.48 -15.11 10.96
N LYS A 720 10.74 -15.31 12.06
CA LYS A 720 10.03 -14.23 12.78
C LYS A 720 10.98 -13.23 13.46
N GLU A 721 12.21 -13.63 13.77
CA GLU A 721 13.21 -12.74 14.35
C GLU A 721 13.86 -11.86 13.27
N VAL A 722 14.10 -12.42 12.08
CA VAL A 722 14.70 -11.70 10.95
C VAL A 722 13.67 -10.82 10.23
N PHE A 723 12.45 -11.33 10.03
CA PHE A 723 11.36 -10.69 9.28
C PHE A 723 10.15 -10.34 10.15
N PRO A 724 10.31 -9.57 11.25
CA PRO A 724 9.20 -9.23 12.14
C PRO A 724 8.17 -8.28 11.50
N MET A 725 8.57 -7.56 10.44
CA MET A 725 7.77 -6.55 9.75
C MET A 725 7.26 -6.99 8.37
N LEU A 726 7.54 -8.23 7.94
CA LEU A 726 7.21 -8.70 6.60
C LEU A 726 5.71 -8.92 6.45
N GLN A 727 5.13 -8.33 5.40
CA GLN A 727 3.68 -8.24 5.23
C GLN A 727 3.18 -8.83 3.94
N ILE A 728 3.98 -8.75 2.88
CA ILE A 728 3.62 -9.27 1.58
C ILE A 728 4.77 -10.14 1.09
N VAL A 729 4.44 -11.38 0.73
CA VAL A 729 5.35 -12.29 0.03
C VAL A 729 4.73 -12.63 -1.31
N GLN A 730 5.43 -12.28 -2.38
CA GLN A 730 5.04 -12.58 -3.75
C GLN A 730 6.11 -13.45 -4.41
N ILE A 731 5.73 -14.63 -4.89
CA ILE A 731 6.62 -15.57 -5.56
C ILE A 731 5.98 -16.01 -6.86
N GLU A 732 6.66 -15.76 -7.96
CA GLU A 732 6.16 -16.01 -9.30
C GLU A 732 7.23 -16.67 -10.18
N ALA A 733 6.84 -17.67 -10.96
CA ALA A 733 7.70 -18.38 -11.91
C ALA A 733 9.00 -18.94 -11.30
N CYS A 734 8.96 -19.36 -10.03
CA CYS A 734 10.07 -20.00 -9.33
C CYS A 734 9.92 -21.53 -9.42
N PHE A 735 10.16 -22.08 -10.61
CA PHE A 735 9.77 -23.46 -10.97
C PHE A 735 10.42 -24.55 -10.11
N SER A 736 11.61 -24.31 -9.57
CA SER A 736 12.34 -25.28 -8.75
C SER A 736 12.01 -25.26 -7.26
N LEU A 737 11.22 -24.28 -6.81
CA LEU A 737 10.90 -24.10 -5.39
C LEU A 737 9.92 -25.19 -4.94
N THR A 738 10.23 -25.87 -3.84
CA THR A 738 9.46 -27.04 -3.38
C THR A 738 8.61 -26.77 -2.13
N SER A 739 9.03 -25.85 -1.25
CA SER A 739 8.33 -25.54 0.01
C SER A 739 8.47 -24.06 0.43
N LEU A 740 7.55 -23.59 1.28
CA LEU A 740 7.54 -22.25 1.88
C LEU A 740 7.21 -22.29 3.38
N HIS A 741 7.76 -23.25 4.12
CA HIS A 741 7.45 -23.45 5.54
C HIS A 741 7.75 -22.21 6.42
N TRP A 742 8.66 -21.33 6.04
CA TRP A 742 9.06 -20.22 6.92
C TRP A 742 8.00 -19.11 7.06
N VAL A 743 6.97 -19.07 6.18
CA VAL A 743 6.02 -17.93 6.13
C VAL A 743 4.92 -17.99 7.19
N PHE A 744 4.57 -19.18 7.71
CA PHE A 744 3.35 -19.34 8.51
C PHE A 744 3.47 -18.83 9.96
N HIS A 745 4.69 -18.61 10.45
CA HIS A 745 4.97 -18.02 11.76
C HIS A 745 5.25 -16.51 11.71
N LEU A 746 5.10 -15.88 10.54
CA LEU A 746 5.36 -14.45 10.41
C LEU A 746 4.25 -13.63 11.11
N PRO A 747 4.60 -12.72 12.03
CA PRO A 747 3.62 -12.08 12.91
C PRO A 747 2.72 -11.04 12.21
N LEU A 748 3.17 -10.47 11.08
CA LEU A 748 2.50 -9.37 10.38
C LEU A 748 2.22 -9.67 8.89
N LEU A 749 2.30 -10.94 8.46
CA LEU A 749 2.03 -11.33 7.07
C LEU A 749 0.54 -11.12 6.75
N HIS A 750 0.23 -10.20 5.83
CA HIS A 750 -1.14 -9.88 5.39
C HIS A 750 -1.50 -10.53 4.06
N ALA A 751 -0.55 -10.66 3.13
CA ALA A 751 -0.79 -11.24 1.81
C ALA A 751 0.29 -12.22 1.39
N LEU A 752 -0.14 -13.39 0.88
CA LEU A 752 0.73 -14.39 0.28
C LEU A 752 0.26 -14.67 -1.15
N LEU A 753 1.11 -14.39 -2.13
CA LEU A 753 0.82 -14.49 -3.55
C LEU A 753 1.78 -15.46 -4.22
N LEU A 754 1.26 -16.57 -4.73
CA LEU A 754 2.03 -17.63 -5.37
C LEU A 754 1.51 -17.89 -6.78
N GLN A 755 2.42 -17.86 -7.75
CA GLN A 755 2.08 -18.05 -9.14
C GLN A 755 3.17 -18.87 -9.85
N ASP A 756 2.79 -19.81 -10.72
CA ASP A 756 3.74 -20.56 -11.57
C ASP A 756 4.85 -21.31 -10.81
N CYS A 757 4.57 -21.85 -9.62
CA CYS A 757 5.53 -22.59 -8.80
C CYS A 757 5.36 -24.11 -8.98
N TYR A 758 5.78 -24.65 -10.14
CA TYR A 758 5.36 -25.97 -10.60
C TYR A 758 5.86 -27.20 -9.80
N LYS A 759 6.97 -27.09 -9.07
CA LYS A 759 7.46 -28.20 -8.21
C LYS A 759 6.92 -28.15 -6.78
N MET A 760 6.14 -27.14 -6.43
CA MET A 760 5.56 -27.01 -5.10
C MET A 760 4.52 -28.10 -4.88
N LYS A 761 4.72 -28.93 -3.86
CA LYS A 761 3.81 -30.04 -3.50
C LYS A 761 2.91 -29.68 -2.33
N GLU A 762 3.50 -29.02 -1.34
CA GLU A 762 2.88 -28.57 -0.10
C GLU A 762 3.47 -27.18 0.23
N LEU A 763 2.69 -26.30 0.85
CA LEU A 763 3.23 -25.03 1.34
C LEU A 763 3.95 -25.23 2.68
N VAL A 764 3.41 -26.12 3.54
CA VAL A 764 3.89 -26.42 4.88
C VAL A 764 3.92 -27.94 5.10
N ASN A 765 5.07 -28.49 5.53
CA ASN A 765 5.27 -29.92 5.82
C ASN A 765 5.51 -30.14 7.34
N GLU A 766 5.05 -31.28 7.87
CA GLU A 766 5.05 -31.66 9.28
C GLU A 766 6.40 -32.19 9.81
N GLU A 767 7.29 -32.70 8.94
CA GLU A 767 8.52 -33.42 9.33
C GLU A 767 9.62 -32.57 10.02
N GLU A 768 9.50 -31.24 10.07
CA GLU A 768 10.47 -30.33 10.69
C GLU A 768 9.96 -29.65 11.99
N ARG A 769 8.86 -30.16 12.57
CA ARG A 769 8.32 -29.67 13.86
C ARG A 769 9.19 -30.14 15.04
N GLU A 770 10.18 -29.35 15.45
CA GLU A 770 10.66 -29.39 16.85
C GLU A 770 9.68 -28.63 17.76
N ILE A 771 8.50 -29.20 18.03
CA ILE A 771 7.54 -28.61 18.97
C ILE A 771 7.83 -29.12 20.38
N LYS A 772 8.11 -28.19 21.31
CA LYS A 772 7.99 -28.44 22.75
C LYS A 772 6.49 -28.48 23.09
N GLU A 773 6.04 -29.50 23.81
CA GLU A 773 4.62 -29.91 24.00
C GLU A 773 3.64 -28.87 24.60
N ASP A 774 3.99 -27.60 24.82
CA ASP A 774 3.15 -26.63 25.53
C ASP A 774 2.69 -25.38 24.73
N ASP A 775 3.15 -25.14 23.49
CA ASP A 775 2.77 -23.92 22.74
C ASP A 775 1.63 -24.18 21.74
N VAL A 776 0.44 -23.66 22.04
CA VAL A 776 -0.66 -23.48 21.06
C VAL A 776 -0.26 -22.33 20.11
N ILE A 777 0.55 -22.63 19.09
CA ILE A 777 1.00 -21.60 18.13
C ILE A 777 -0.10 -21.35 17.10
N THR A 778 -0.72 -20.18 17.13
CA THR A 778 -1.59 -19.69 16.04
C THR A 778 -0.75 -19.46 14.78
N THR A 779 -1.03 -20.22 13.73
CA THR A 779 -0.45 -20.05 12.40
C THR A 779 -1.11 -18.87 11.66
N PHE A 780 -0.40 -18.22 10.73
CA PHE A 780 -0.92 -17.09 9.92
C PHE A 780 -1.73 -16.04 10.70
N PRO A 781 -1.16 -15.47 11.78
CA PRO A 781 -1.92 -14.68 12.76
C PRO A 781 -2.58 -13.43 12.18
N LYS A 782 -2.14 -12.89 11.03
CA LYS A 782 -2.69 -11.68 10.39
C LYS A 782 -2.96 -11.81 8.88
N LEU A 783 -2.93 -13.03 8.32
CA LEU A 783 -3.10 -13.22 6.88
C LEU A 783 -4.54 -12.90 6.47
N LYS A 784 -4.71 -11.92 5.58
CA LYS A 784 -6.01 -11.49 5.02
C LYS A 784 -6.25 -12.03 3.61
N TYR A 785 -5.20 -12.11 2.78
CA TYR A 785 -5.30 -12.47 1.37
C TYR A 785 -4.33 -13.60 0.98
N LEU A 786 -4.87 -14.67 0.40
CA LEU A 786 -4.11 -15.80 -0.15
C LEU A 786 -4.43 -15.96 -1.64
N LYS A 787 -3.42 -15.83 -2.52
CA LYS A 787 -3.55 -16.08 -3.96
C LYS A 787 -2.63 -17.23 -4.36
N ILE A 788 -3.18 -18.27 -4.97
CA ILE A 788 -2.42 -19.40 -5.51
C ILE A 788 -2.90 -19.66 -6.95
N VAL A 789 -2.01 -19.56 -7.91
CA VAL A 789 -2.34 -19.65 -9.35
C VAL A 789 -1.33 -20.52 -10.09
N ARG A 790 -1.79 -21.50 -10.88
CA ARG A 790 -0.94 -22.38 -11.71
C ARG A 790 0.12 -23.13 -10.89
N LEU A 791 -0.31 -23.86 -9.87
CA LEU A 791 0.52 -24.78 -9.08
C LEU A 791 0.06 -26.24 -9.31
N PRO A 792 0.47 -26.89 -10.42
CA PRO A 792 -0.05 -28.18 -10.84
C PRO A 792 0.29 -29.35 -9.90
N LYS A 793 1.41 -29.28 -9.15
CA LYS A 793 1.82 -30.35 -8.22
C LYS A 793 1.35 -30.14 -6.78
N LEU A 794 0.66 -29.03 -6.49
CA LEU A 794 0.15 -28.75 -5.16
C LEU A 794 -0.97 -29.73 -4.83
N VAL A 795 -0.76 -30.59 -3.83
CA VAL A 795 -1.73 -31.60 -3.39
C VAL A 795 -2.59 -31.06 -2.25
N GLU A 796 -1.94 -30.38 -1.31
CA GLU A 796 -2.56 -29.76 -0.14
C GLU A 796 -1.82 -28.48 0.26
N ILE A 797 -2.54 -27.57 0.92
CA ILE A 797 -1.93 -26.34 1.46
C ILE A 797 -1.03 -26.69 2.66
N SER A 798 -1.45 -27.64 3.50
CA SER A 798 -0.68 -28.09 4.66
C SER A 798 -1.07 -29.49 5.08
N SER A 799 -0.07 -30.30 5.43
CA SER A 799 -0.25 -31.62 6.05
C SER A 799 -0.65 -31.54 7.53
N CYS A 800 -0.49 -30.37 8.17
CA CYS A 800 -0.79 -30.14 9.57
C CYS A 800 -1.97 -29.17 9.78
N ALA A 801 -2.60 -29.21 10.97
CA ALA A 801 -3.69 -28.29 11.32
C ALA A 801 -3.19 -26.84 11.36
N ILE A 802 -3.77 -25.98 10.51
CA ILE A 802 -3.47 -24.55 10.39
C ILE A 802 -4.74 -23.75 10.71
N ASP A 803 -4.57 -22.68 11.49
CA ASP A 803 -5.57 -21.66 11.74
C ASP A 803 -5.35 -20.43 10.85
N PHE A 804 -6.46 -19.80 10.43
CA PHE A 804 -6.50 -18.57 9.63
C PHE A 804 -7.41 -17.53 10.31
N PRO A 805 -6.97 -16.89 11.40
CA PRO A 805 -7.84 -16.09 12.26
C PRO A 805 -8.35 -14.77 11.66
N HIS A 806 -7.82 -14.30 10.52
CA HIS A 806 -8.17 -13.02 9.89
C HIS A 806 -8.32 -13.11 8.36
N LEU A 807 -8.44 -14.32 7.81
CA LEU A 807 -8.48 -14.52 6.36
C LEU A 807 -9.83 -14.08 5.80
N SER A 808 -9.79 -13.14 4.86
CA SER A 808 -11.00 -12.57 4.24
C SER A 808 -11.12 -12.88 2.75
N LYS A 809 -10.00 -13.15 2.05
CA LYS A 809 -10.00 -13.41 0.60
C LYS A 809 -9.05 -14.54 0.19
N VAL A 810 -9.54 -15.44 -0.66
CA VAL A 810 -8.76 -16.53 -1.26
C VAL A 810 -8.99 -16.55 -2.77
N HIS A 811 -7.91 -16.58 -3.56
CA HIS A 811 -7.96 -16.72 -5.02
C HIS A 811 -7.20 -17.98 -5.45
N LEU A 812 -7.90 -18.91 -6.10
CA LEU A 812 -7.37 -20.21 -6.55
C LEU A 812 -7.63 -20.40 -8.05
N GLU A 813 -6.61 -20.66 -8.84
CA GLU A 813 -6.74 -20.81 -10.30
C GLU A 813 -5.74 -21.85 -10.82
N ASP A 814 -6.17 -22.74 -11.72
CA ASP A 814 -5.36 -23.80 -12.33
C ASP A 814 -4.47 -24.59 -11.35
N CYS A 815 -5.10 -25.13 -10.30
CA CYS A 815 -4.45 -25.99 -9.29
C CYS A 815 -5.12 -27.38 -9.26
N PRO A 816 -4.92 -28.22 -10.31
CA PRO A 816 -5.72 -29.42 -10.56
C PRO A 816 -5.59 -30.53 -9.50
N ASN A 817 -4.47 -30.61 -8.78
CA ASN A 817 -4.21 -31.65 -7.77
C ASN A 817 -4.62 -31.23 -6.35
N LEU A 818 -4.99 -29.96 -6.14
CA LEU A 818 -5.43 -29.47 -4.84
C LEU A 818 -6.86 -29.95 -4.59
N LYS A 819 -7.04 -30.85 -3.63
CA LYS A 819 -8.35 -31.49 -3.35
C LYS A 819 -9.05 -31.03 -2.09
N ARG A 820 -8.32 -30.44 -1.13
CA ARG A 820 -8.82 -30.08 0.20
C ARG A 820 -8.37 -28.67 0.59
N LEU A 821 -9.18 -28.01 1.41
CA LEU A 821 -8.86 -26.71 2.00
C LEU A 821 -8.84 -26.84 3.54
N PRO A 822 -7.84 -26.27 4.22
CA PRO A 822 -7.64 -26.41 5.67
C PRO A 822 -8.55 -25.45 6.49
N PHE A 823 -9.84 -25.34 6.17
CA PHE A 823 -10.75 -24.42 6.86
C PHE A 823 -11.56 -25.13 7.96
N LYS A 824 -11.50 -24.60 9.18
CA LYS A 824 -12.33 -25.05 10.31
C LYS A 824 -13.74 -24.41 10.23
N PRO A 825 -14.80 -25.07 10.76
CA PRO A 825 -16.17 -24.54 10.73
C PRO A 825 -16.35 -23.16 11.40
N ASP A 826 -15.58 -22.90 12.46
CA ASP A 826 -15.68 -21.67 13.25
C ASP A 826 -15.30 -20.40 12.47
N ILE A 827 -14.38 -20.52 11.50
CA ILE A 827 -13.90 -19.39 10.66
C ILE A 827 -15.08 -18.78 9.88
N VAL A 828 -15.97 -19.63 9.39
CA VAL A 828 -17.05 -19.26 8.48
C VAL A 828 -18.22 -18.58 9.21
N SER A 829 -18.34 -18.80 10.52
CA SER A 829 -19.41 -18.24 11.35
C SER A 829 -19.16 -16.82 11.88
N ASN A 830 -17.89 -16.39 11.98
CA ASN A 830 -17.51 -15.15 12.69
C ASN A 830 -16.90 -14.06 11.79
N GLN A 831 -16.37 -14.39 10.60
CA GLN A 831 -15.70 -13.44 9.70
C GLN A 831 -16.09 -13.76 8.26
N GLY A 832 -16.52 -12.75 7.49
CA GLY A 832 -16.87 -12.97 6.10
C GLY A 832 -15.66 -13.42 5.27
N LEU A 833 -15.82 -14.45 4.44
CA LEU A 833 -14.75 -15.02 3.60
C LEU A 833 -15.20 -15.08 2.13
N LEU A 834 -14.40 -14.51 1.24
CA LEU A 834 -14.57 -14.55 -0.22
C LEU A 834 -13.57 -15.53 -0.86
N ILE A 835 -14.08 -16.53 -1.57
CA ILE A 835 -13.28 -17.49 -2.34
C ILE A 835 -13.57 -17.29 -3.82
N LYS A 836 -12.52 -16.96 -4.59
CA LYS A 836 -12.55 -16.87 -6.05
C LYS A 836 -11.82 -18.06 -6.66
N CYS A 837 -12.52 -18.90 -7.42
CA CYS A 837 -11.93 -20.10 -8.01
C CYS A 837 -12.63 -20.60 -9.26
N GLU A 838 -12.03 -21.53 -10.00
CA GLU A 838 -12.68 -22.19 -11.14
C GLU A 838 -13.87 -23.04 -10.68
N ARG A 839 -15.04 -22.88 -11.33
CA ARG A 839 -16.26 -23.61 -10.96
C ARG A 839 -16.07 -25.14 -11.02
N LYS A 840 -15.36 -25.63 -12.06
CA LYS A 840 -15.05 -27.06 -12.23
C LYS A 840 -14.15 -27.62 -11.12
N TRP A 841 -13.28 -26.78 -10.56
CA TRP A 841 -12.43 -27.16 -9.44
C TRP A 841 -13.24 -27.20 -8.14
N TRP A 842 -14.08 -26.19 -7.90
CA TRP A 842 -14.99 -26.15 -6.75
C TRP A 842 -15.87 -27.39 -6.64
N GLU A 843 -16.45 -27.84 -7.75
CA GLU A 843 -17.28 -29.05 -7.82
C GLU A 843 -16.54 -30.35 -7.48
N ARG A 844 -15.20 -30.37 -7.56
CA ARG A 844 -14.35 -31.54 -7.28
C ARG A 844 -13.75 -31.53 -5.87
N LEU A 845 -13.99 -30.47 -5.09
CA LEU A 845 -13.38 -30.31 -3.78
C LEU A 845 -13.93 -31.34 -2.78
N GLU A 846 -13.03 -31.98 -2.04
CA GLU A 846 -13.36 -32.84 -0.91
C GLU A 846 -13.49 -31.96 0.35
N TRP A 847 -14.67 -31.95 0.98
CA TRP A 847 -14.94 -31.20 2.21
C TRP A 847 -14.95 -32.13 3.41
N ASP A 848 -14.19 -31.80 4.45
CA ASP A 848 -14.18 -32.55 5.71
C ASP A 848 -15.48 -32.35 6.53
N ASP A 849 -16.18 -31.23 6.34
CA ASP A 849 -17.47 -30.92 6.98
C ASP A 849 -18.50 -30.41 5.95
N ALA A 850 -19.62 -31.13 5.82
CA ALA A 850 -20.71 -30.81 4.90
C ALA A 850 -21.45 -29.50 5.25
N ASN A 851 -21.44 -29.06 6.52
CA ASN A 851 -22.04 -27.79 6.92
C ASN A 851 -21.29 -26.60 6.33
N VAL A 852 -19.96 -26.67 6.27
CA VAL A 852 -19.11 -25.60 5.73
C VAL A 852 -19.41 -25.37 4.25
N HIS A 853 -19.49 -26.44 3.45
CA HIS A 853 -19.83 -26.35 2.03
C HIS A 853 -21.21 -25.70 1.78
N SER A 854 -22.22 -26.06 2.59
CA SER A 854 -23.58 -25.54 2.44
C SER A 854 -23.71 -24.03 2.66
N GLN A 855 -22.84 -23.43 3.47
CA GLN A 855 -22.85 -21.99 3.76
C GLN A 855 -22.39 -21.16 2.56
N PHE A 856 -21.45 -21.66 1.74
CA PHE A 856 -20.97 -20.97 0.53
C PHE A 856 -21.93 -21.09 -0.66
N CYS A 857 -22.70 -22.19 -0.73
CA CYS A 857 -23.58 -22.48 -1.87
C CYS A 857 -24.83 -21.59 -1.95
N SER A 858 -25.21 -20.85 -0.90
CA SER A 858 -26.37 -19.94 -0.95
C SER A 858 -26.09 -18.63 -1.70
N ASN A 859 -24.81 -18.32 -1.97
CA ASN A 859 -24.33 -16.99 -2.34
C ASN A 859 -23.25 -17.07 -3.44
N SER A 860 -23.60 -17.54 -4.65
CA SER A 860 -22.68 -17.63 -5.80
C SER A 860 -23.13 -16.79 -6.99
N THR A 861 -22.19 -16.25 -7.77
CA THR A 861 -22.47 -15.58 -9.04
C THR A 861 -22.66 -16.59 -10.19
N GLU A 862 -23.66 -16.39 -11.07
CA GLU A 862 -24.10 -17.45 -12.00
C GLU A 862 -23.30 -17.58 -13.32
N ASP A 863 -22.49 -16.61 -13.77
CA ASP A 863 -22.13 -16.51 -15.21
C ASP A 863 -20.63 -16.47 -15.62
N GLU A 864 -19.67 -16.94 -14.82
CA GLU A 864 -18.23 -16.88 -15.19
C GLU A 864 -17.47 -18.24 -15.07
N GLU A 865 -16.41 -18.43 -15.88
CA GLU A 865 -15.49 -19.60 -15.82
C GLU A 865 -14.74 -19.66 -14.48
N ILE A 866 -14.53 -18.49 -13.87
CA ILE A 866 -14.08 -18.29 -12.50
C ILE A 866 -15.29 -17.81 -11.69
N ALA A 867 -15.71 -18.56 -10.68
CA ALA A 867 -16.82 -18.25 -9.81
C ALA A 867 -16.35 -17.60 -8.50
N GLU A 868 -17.22 -16.79 -7.91
CA GLU A 868 -17.03 -16.18 -6.60
C GLU A 868 -18.04 -16.76 -5.61
N PHE A 869 -17.53 -17.24 -4.48
CA PHE A 869 -18.29 -17.85 -3.39
C PHE A 869 -18.02 -17.07 -2.10
N PHE A 870 -19.07 -16.69 -1.37
CA PHE A 870 -18.90 -15.90 -0.15
C PHE A 870 -19.82 -16.33 0.98
N VAL A 871 -19.37 -16.13 2.21
CA VAL A 871 -20.17 -16.27 3.43
C VAL A 871 -20.10 -14.99 4.26
N GLY A 872 -21.23 -14.56 4.84
CA GLY A 872 -21.33 -13.30 5.60
C GLY A 872 -21.59 -12.07 4.72
N ASN A 873 -21.57 -10.88 5.34
CA ASN A 873 -21.64 -9.61 4.60
C ASN A 873 -20.31 -9.40 3.85
N VAL A 874 -20.37 -9.09 2.55
CA VAL A 874 -19.19 -8.73 1.75
C VAL A 874 -18.57 -7.46 2.34
N PRO A 875 -17.32 -7.48 2.84
CA PRO A 875 -16.70 -6.29 3.40
C PRO A 875 -16.26 -5.37 2.26
N THR A 876 -17.10 -4.41 1.90
CA THR A 876 -16.86 -3.43 0.83
C THR A 876 -15.66 -2.52 1.11
N GLU A 877 -15.31 -2.27 2.37
CA GLU A 877 -14.14 -1.46 2.75
C GLU A 877 -12.82 -2.26 2.76
N ASP A 878 -12.85 -3.57 3.07
CA ASP A 878 -11.64 -4.41 3.04
C ASP A 878 -11.23 -4.76 1.59
N GLU A 879 -12.16 -4.74 0.62
CA GLU A 879 -11.84 -4.87 -0.79
C GLU A 879 -10.98 -3.70 -1.29
N GLU A 880 -11.32 -2.45 -0.94
CA GLU A 880 -10.50 -1.28 -1.29
C GLU A 880 -9.11 -1.37 -0.65
N ILE A 881 -9.00 -1.84 0.58
CA ILE A 881 -7.71 -1.97 1.29
C ILE A 881 -6.85 -3.10 0.69
N ALA A 882 -7.45 -4.27 0.42
CA ALA A 882 -6.76 -5.38 -0.22
C ALA A 882 -6.33 -5.05 -1.65
N GLU A 883 -7.19 -4.37 -2.43
CA GLU A 883 -6.83 -3.83 -3.75
C GLU A 883 -5.84 -2.67 -3.66
N PHE A 884 -5.84 -1.86 -2.62
CA PHE A 884 -4.85 -0.79 -2.43
C PHE A 884 -3.44 -1.35 -2.21
N PHE A 885 -3.30 -2.42 -1.43
CA PHE A 885 -2.01 -3.10 -1.23
C PHE A 885 -1.57 -3.92 -2.44
N VAL A 886 -2.50 -4.40 -3.27
CA VAL A 886 -2.21 -5.16 -4.50
C VAL A 886 -2.07 -4.25 -5.73
N GLY A 887 -2.71 -3.08 -5.74
CA GLY A 887 -2.82 -2.14 -6.86
C GLY A 887 -1.80 -1.00 -6.82
N ASN A 888 -1.18 -0.72 -5.67
CA ASN A 888 0.05 0.09 -5.60
C ASN A 888 1.32 -0.74 -5.87
N VAL A 889 1.21 -2.07 -5.91
CA VAL A 889 2.16 -2.91 -6.63
C VAL A 889 1.74 -2.81 -8.09
N PRO A 890 2.58 -2.35 -9.04
CA PRO A 890 2.21 -2.44 -10.44
C PRO A 890 1.81 -3.88 -10.70
N ALA A 891 0.55 -4.08 -11.10
CA ALA A 891 0.02 -5.39 -11.40
C ALA A 891 0.90 -5.99 -12.51
N PHE A 892 1.76 -6.93 -12.14
CA PHE A 892 2.41 -7.82 -13.10
C PHE A 892 1.30 -8.76 -13.60
N GLY A 893 0.61 -8.33 -14.66
CA GLY A 893 -0.30 -9.17 -15.43
C GLY A 893 -1.76 -9.27 -14.93
N HIS A 894 -2.66 -8.94 -15.86
CA HIS A 894 -4.01 -9.49 -16.08
C HIS A 894 -5.25 -8.97 -15.34
N LYS A 895 -5.20 -8.21 -14.24
CA LYS A 895 -6.47 -7.84 -13.53
C LYS A 895 -7.14 -6.51 -13.91
N ASP A 896 -6.45 -5.56 -14.55
CA ASP A 896 -7.05 -4.25 -14.93
C ASP A 896 -7.12 -4.00 -16.44
N LEU A 897 -7.63 -4.98 -17.21
CA LEU A 897 -8.17 -4.68 -18.53
C LEU A 897 -9.59 -4.13 -18.33
N PRO A 898 -9.89 -2.85 -18.65
CA PRO A 898 -11.27 -2.40 -18.70
C PRO A 898 -12.06 -3.36 -19.60
N ARG A 899 -13.22 -3.84 -19.14
CA ARG A 899 -14.16 -4.77 -19.82
C ARG A 899 -14.69 -4.30 -21.19
N LYS A 900 -14.05 -3.30 -21.81
CA LYS A 900 -14.39 -2.67 -23.10
C LYS A 900 -13.25 -2.66 -24.11
N PHE A 901 -12.40 -3.69 -24.17
CA PHE A 901 -11.56 -3.91 -25.36
C PHE A 901 -11.51 -5.42 -25.64
N GLY A 902 -11.89 -5.81 -26.86
CA GLY A 902 -11.89 -7.20 -27.29
C GLY A 902 -10.51 -7.82 -27.03
N ARG A 903 -10.49 -9.01 -26.44
CA ARG A 903 -9.26 -9.80 -26.17
C ARG A 903 -8.38 -9.81 -27.43
N HIS A 904 -7.32 -9.01 -27.48
CA HIS A 904 -6.32 -9.11 -28.55
C HIS A 904 -5.72 -10.52 -28.54
N GLU A 905 -5.71 -11.19 -29.69
CA GLU A 905 -5.25 -12.59 -29.88
C GLU A 905 -3.81 -12.83 -29.42
N VAL A 906 -3.01 -11.78 -29.28
CA VAL A 906 -1.55 -11.86 -29.05
C VAL A 906 -1.16 -12.18 -27.59
N LEU A 907 -2.03 -11.87 -26.62
CA LEU A 907 -1.73 -12.02 -25.18
C LEU A 907 -2.22 -13.34 -24.57
N ARG A 908 -2.58 -14.35 -25.37
CA ARG A 908 -2.94 -15.68 -24.87
C ARG A 908 -1.69 -16.56 -24.70
N ASP A 909 -1.64 -17.36 -23.62
CA ASP A 909 -0.61 -18.40 -23.45
C ASP A 909 -0.72 -19.40 -24.62
N TYR A 910 0.29 -19.39 -25.47
CA TYR A 910 0.43 -20.23 -26.65
C TYR A 910 1.44 -21.30 -26.30
N VAL A 911 1.09 -22.58 -26.51
CA VAL A 911 2.06 -23.67 -26.45
C VAL A 911 2.03 -24.39 -27.80
N PRO A 912 3.12 -24.38 -28.58
CA PRO A 912 3.17 -25.05 -29.88
C PRO A 912 3.05 -26.55 -29.71
N LEU A 913 2.27 -27.19 -30.57
CA LEU A 913 2.24 -28.65 -30.69
C LEU A 913 3.40 -29.05 -31.60
N TRP A 914 4.24 -29.98 -31.18
CA TRP A 914 5.45 -30.34 -31.92
C TRP A 914 5.70 -31.85 -31.87
N GLY A 915 6.46 -32.36 -32.81
CA GLY A 915 7.02 -33.71 -32.79
C GLY A 915 8.40 -33.72 -33.44
N SER A 916 9.25 -34.66 -33.05
CA SER A 916 10.62 -34.73 -33.57
C SER A 916 11.09 -36.16 -33.73
N VAL A 917 11.92 -36.39 -34.74
CA VAL A 917 12.57 -37.67 -35.00
C VAL A 917 14.02 -37.42 -35.35
N SER A 918 14.91 -38.29 -34.88
CA SER A 918 16.35 -38.21 -35.16
C SER A 918 16.86 -39.64 -35.29
N ILE A 919 17.27 -40.03 -36.50
CA ILE A 919 17.64 -41.41 -36.84
C ILE A 919 19.01 -41.46 -37.51
N CYS A 920 19.75 -42.52 -37.24
CA CYS A 920 21.06 -42.79 -37.84
C CYS A 920 20.99 -42.97 -39.38
N GLY A 921 19.81 -43.28 -39.91
CA GLY A 921 19.61 -43.55 -41.33
C GLY A 921 20.45 -44.73 -41.79
N ARG A 922 21.25 -44.53 -42.85
CA ARG A 922 22.14 -45.56 -43.42
C ARG A 922 23.60 -45.41 -42.99
N ARG A 923 23.91 -44.42 -42.15
CA ARG A 923 25.25 -44.24 -41.58
C ARG A 923 25.54 -45.31 -40.52
N PRO A 924 26.83 -45.62 -40.26
CA PRO A 924 27.21 -46.50 -39.15
C PRO A 924 27.20 -45.80 -37.79
N GLN A 925 27.20 -44.46 -37.75
CA GLN A 925 27.27 -43.64 -36.55
C GLN A 925 26.18 -42.55 -36.60
N MET A 926 25.64 -42.23 -35.42
CA MET A 926 24.67 -41.15 -35.23
C MET A 926 25.40 -39.94 -34.65
N GLU A 927 25.54 -38.91 -35.47
CA GLU A 927 26.22 -37.66 -35.13
C GLU A 927 25.24 -36.50 -34.94
N ASP A 928 24.04 -36.59 -35.52
CA ASP A 928 22.93 -35.65 -35.27
C ASP A 928 22.43 -35.67 -33.82
N ALA A 929 21.93 -34.51 -33.37
CA ALA A 929 21.20 -34.34 -32.12
C ALA A 929 20.01 -33.36 -32.28
N VAL A 930 19.03 -33.47 -31.38
CA VAL A 930 17.83 -32.62 -31.37
C VAL A 930 17.49 -32.20 -29.94
N MET A 931 16.99 -30.96 -29.77
CA MET A 931 16.51 -30.45 -28.49
C MET A 931 15.20 -29.67 -28.65
N THR A 932 14.29 -29.86 -27.71
CA THR A 932 13.02 -29.12 -27.64
C THR A 932 12.76 -28.70 -26.20
N VAL A 933 12.67 -27.39 -25.94
CA VAL A 933 12.43 -26.85 -24.59
C VAL A 933 11.21 -25.93 -24.65
N PRO A 934 10.00 -26.41 -24.32
CA PRO A 934 8.83 -25.56 -24.25
C PRO A 934 8.98 -24.58 -23.07
N ARG A 935 8.52 -23.33 -23.25
CA ARG A 935 8.56 -22.28 -22.22
C ARG A 935 9.97 -22.03 -21.67
N PHE A 936 10.99 -22.11 -22.54
CA PHE A 936 12.40 -21.98 -22.13
C PHE A 936 12.74 -20.56 -21.63
N PHE A 937 12.05 -19.55 -22.16
CA PHE A 937 12.28 -18.16 -21.84
C PHE A 937 10.99 -17.34 -22.02
N HIS A 938 10.83 -16.30 -21.21
CA HIS A 938 9.75 -15.34 -21.35
C HIS A 938 10.27 -14.12 -22.11
N ILE A 939 9.92 -14.04 -23.40
CA ILE A 939 10.42 -13.01 -24.32
C ILE A 939 9.74 -11.68 -23.99
N PRO A 940 10.48 -10.64 -23.53
CA PRO A 940 9.93 -9.32 -23.32
C PRO A 940 9.35 -8.77 -24.62
N ILE A 941 8.20 -8.08 -24.56
CA ILE A 941 7.60 -7.50 -25.76
C ILE A 941 8.50 -6.43 -26.42
N THR A 942 9.43 -5.85 -25.64
CA THR A 942 10.46 -4.91 -26.11
C THR A 942 11.46 -5.54 -27.07
N MET A 943 11.63 -6.86 -27.04
CA MET A 943 12.44 -7.61 -28.01
C MET A 943 11.65 -8.01 -29.27
N LEU A 944 10.45 -7.49 -29.47
CA LEU A 944 9.59 -7.77 -30.62
C LEU A 944 9.16 -6.45 -31.31
N PRO A 945 8.83 -6.48 -32.61
CA PRO A 945 8.40 -5.29 -33.36
C PRO A 945 7.25 -4.51 -32.70
N ALA A 946 7.33 -3.18 -32.76
CA ALA A 946 6.54 -2.22 -31.98
C ALA A 946 5.02 -2.12 -32.31
N ASP A 947 4.48 -2.95 -33.22
CA ASP A 947 3.05 -2.94 -33.55
C ASP A 947 2.16 -3.55 -32.45
N LEU A 948 2.77 -3.99 -31.35
CA LEU A 948 2.15 -4.66 -30.21
C LEU A 948 1.88 -3.76 -28.99
N VAL A 949 2.09 -2.44 -29.11
CA VAL A 949 1.90 -1.48 -28.01
C VAL A 949 0.41 -1.35 -27.67
N VAL A 950 -0.02 -2.10 -26.67
CA VAL A 950 -1.31 -1.90 -25.99
C VAL A 950 -1.19 -0.68 -25.09
N ASP A 951 -1.95 0.38 -25.39
CA ASP A 951 -2.00 1.60 -24.60
C ASP A 951 -2.26 1.29 -23.10
N GLY A 952 -1.31 1.68 -22.25
CA GLY A 952 -1.46 1.66 -20.79
C GLY A 952 -0.71 0.58 -20.03
N ILE A 953 0.06 -0.30 -20.69
CA ILE A 953 0.90 -1.32 -20.04
C ILE A 953 2.38 -1.01 -20.27
N ILE A 954 3.23 -1.15 -19.24
CA ILE A 954 4.68 -1.02 -19.36
C ILE A 954 5.20 -2.21 -20.19
N PRO A 955 5.88 -2.00 -21.33
CA PRO A 955 6.31 -3.06 -22.24
C PRO A 955 7.09 -4.21 -21.59
N ASP A 956 7.93 -3.93 -20.59
CA ASP A 956 8.73 -4.94 -19.89
C ASP A 956 7.94 -5.82 -18.89
N LEU A 957 6.67 -5.48 -18.62
CA LEU A 957 5.77 -6.31 -17.81
C LEU A 957 5.02 -7.36 -18.64
N ILE A 958 5.03 -7.24 -19.97
CA ILE A 958 4.44 -8.21 -20.87
C ILE A 958 5.57 -9.03 -21.48
N SER A 959 5.56 -10.32 -21.15
CA SER A 959 6.42 -11.30 -21.81
C SER A 959 5.57 -12.37 -22.46
N LEU A 960 6.03 -12.85 -23.61
CA LEU A 960 5.42 -13.98 -24.30
C LEU A 960 6.21 -15.24 -23.99
N SER A 961 5.50 -16.33 -23.70
CA SER A 961 6.10 -17.66 -23.57
C SER A 961 6.87 -18.01 -24.85
N GLY A 962 8.19 -18.11 -24.76
CA GLY A 962 9.07 -18.54 -25.84
C GLY A 962 9.35 -20.04 -25.74
N HIS A 963 9.41 -20.72 -26.89
CA HIS A 963 9.64 -22.16 -27.00
C HIS A 963 10.84 -22.41 -27.91
N PHE A 964 11.80 -23.19 -27.43
CA PHE A 964 13.06 -23.46 -28.13
C PHE A 964 13.00 -24.80 -28.86
N PHE A 965 13.48 -24.83 -30.11
CA PHE A 965 13.66 -26.02 -30.93
C PHE A 965 15.04 -25.95 -31.59
N GLY A 966 15.84 -27.01 -31.49
CA GLY A 966 17.19 -27.05 -32.03
C GLY A 966 17.46 -28.36 -32.78
N VAL A 967 18.04 -28.26 -33.97
CA VAL A 967 18.59 -29.36 -34.76
C VAL A 967 20.09 -29.13 -34.89
N TYR A 968 20.88 -30.14 -34.53
CA TYR A 968 22.33 -30.09 -34.54
C TYR A 968 22.84 -31.25 -35.39
N ASP A 969 23.48 -30.93 -36.49
CA ASP A 969 24.07 -31.91 -37.42
C ASP A 969 25.56 -32.01 -37.10
N GLY A 970 26.03 -33.18 -36.69
CA GLY A 970 27.40 -33.37 -36.22
C GLY A 970 28.29 -33.95 -37.30
N HIS A 971 29.55 -33.52 -37.36
CA HIS A 971 30.54 -34.13 -38.24
C HIS A 971 31.90 -34.31 -37.58
N GLY A 972 32.59 -35.37 -37.97
CA GLY A 972 33.85 -35.79 -37.34
C GLY A 972 33.64 -36.46 -35.97
N GLY A 973 32.40 -36.56 -35.51
CA GLY A 973 31.99 -37.09 -34.22
C GLY A 973 30.75 -36.39 -33.64
N SER A 974 30.04 -37.07 -32.75
CA SER A 974 28.79 -36.57 -32.14
C SER A 974 28.99 -35.60 -30.96
N GLN A 975 30.24 -35.35 -30.54
CA GLN A 975 30.54 -34.64 -29.29
C GLN A 975 29.98 -33.21 -29.31
N VAL A 976 30.21 -32.47 -30.40
CA VAL A 976 29.79 -31.06 -30.51
C VAL A 976 28.27 -30.95 -30.65
N ALA A 977 27.63 -31.80 -31.46
CA ALA A 977 26.17 -31.84 -31.59
C ALA A 977 25.47 -32.18 -30.26
N ASN A 978 25.99 -33.16 -29.51
CA ASN A 978 25.50 -33.49 -28.17
C ASN A 978 25.74 -32.36 -27.17
N TYR A 979 26.87 -31.65 -27.26
CA TYR A 979 27.14 -30.49 -26.42
C TYR A 979 26.17 -29.35 -26.72
N CYS A 980 25.93 -29.03 -28.00
CA CYS A 980 24.93 -28.05 -28.42
C CYS A 980 23.53 -28.39 -27.89
N ARG A 981 23.13 -29.66 -27.95
CA ARG A 981 21.86 -30.15 -27.37
C ARG A 981 21.73 -29.80 -25.89
N GLU A 982 22.80 -29.95 -25.11
CA GLU A 982 22.80 -29.75 -23.67
C GLU A 982 23.04 -28.30 -23.24
N ARG A 983 23.78 -27.52 -24.04
CA ARG A 983 24.32 -26.22 -23.63
C ARG A 983 23.71 -25.02 -24.36
N LEU A 984 23.42 -25.12 -25.67
CA LEU A 984 23.14 -23.94 -26.50
C LEU A 984 21.89 -23.18 -26.08
N HIS A 985 20.82 -23.89 -25.67
CA HIS A 985 19.60 -23.25 -25.16
C HIS A 985 19.81 -22.53 -23.82
N LEU A 986 20.71 -23.03 -22.96
CA LEU A 986 21.08 -22.37 -21.71
C LEU A 986 21.96 -21.13 -21.96
N ALA A 987 22.91 -21.24 -22.90
CA ALA A 987 23.75 -20.12 -23.32
C ALA A 987 22.88 -19.01 -23.93
N LEU A 988 21.87 -19.37 -24.72
CA LEU A 988 20.93 -18.40 -25.27
C LEU A 988 20.13 -17.70 -24.17
N VAL A 989 19.69 -18.41 -23.13
CA VAL A 989 19.01 -17.79 -21.98
C VAL A 989 19.92 -16.79 -21.27
N GLU A 990 21.20 -17.11 -21.11
CA GLU A 990 22.21 -16.21 -20.54
C GLU A 990 22.35 -14.93 -21.38
N GLU A 991 22.46 -15.05 -22.71
CA GLU A 991 22.62 -13.91 -23.60
C GLU A 991 21.34 -13.07 -23.76
N LEU A 992 20.16 -13.70 -23.85
CA LEU A 992 18.87 -12.99 -23.88
C LEU A 992 18.64 -12.20 -22.58
N THR A 993 19.09 -12.75 -21.46
CA THR A 993 19.11 -12.10 -20.15
C THR A 993 20.00 -10.84 -20.16
N ILE A 994 21.18 -10.92 -20.77
CA ILE A 994 22.12 -9.79 -20.91
C ILE A 994 21.55 -8.72 -21.85
N VAL A 995 21.12 -9.11 -23.05
CA VAL A 995 20.64 -8.16 -24.06
C VAL A 995 19.33 -7.48 -23.63
N GLY A 996 18.46 -8.18 -22.91
CA GLY A 996 17.24 -7.61 -22.33
C GLY A 996 17.45 -6.49 -21.29
N THR A 997 18.70 -6.17 -20.93
CA THR A 997 19.07 -5.01 -20.08
C THR A 997 19.54 -3.79 -20.88
N SER A 998 19.88 -3.96 -22.16
CA SER A 998 20.49 -2.92 -23.00
C SER A 998 19.41 -2.05 -23.64
N THR A 999 19.02 -0.96 -22.98
CA THR A 999 18.04 0.00 -23.50
C THR A 999 18.71 0.96 -24.50
N GLY A 1000 18.39 0.84 -25.80
CA GLY A 1000 18.87 1.76 -26.84
C GLY A 1000 19.04 1.14 -28.22
N ASP A 1001 19.18 -0.19 -28.29
CA ASP A 1001 19.31 -0.93 -29.56
C ASP A 1001 17.96 -1.40 -30.11
N ASP A 1002 17.85 -1.45 -31.43
CA ASP A 1002 16.71 -2.01 -32.16
C ASP A 1002 16.50 -3.49 -31.80
N TRP A 1003 15.23 -3.94 -31.70
CA TRP A 1003 14.88 -5.32 -31.29
C TRP A 1003 15.55 -6.38 -32.18
N GLN A 1004 15.77 -6.05 -33.46
CA GLN A 1004 16.44 -6.93 -34.41
C GLN A 1004 17.92 -7.11 -34.04
N LYS A 1005 18.62 -6.01 -33.73
CA LYS A 1005 20.01 -6.04 -33.26
C LYS A 1005 20.15 -6.77 -31.94
N GLN A 1006 19.13 -6.69 -31.08
CA GLN A 1006 19.11 -7.42 -29.82
C GLN A 1006 19.11 -8.93 -30.04
N TRP A 1007 18.26 -9.45 -30.94
CA TRP A 1007 18.27 -10.87 -31.31
C TRP A 1007 19.56 -11.30 -31.99
N GLU A 1008 20.08 -10.50 -32.93
CA GLU A 1008 21.36 -10.76 -33.59
C GLU A 1008 22.49 -10.87 -32.56
N LYS A 1009 22.61 -9.89 -31.65
CA LYS A 1009 23.62 -9.89 -30.59
C LYS A 1009 23.49 -11.10 -29.67
N ALA A 1010 22.27 -11.43 -29.24
CA ALA A 1010 22.03 -12.55 -28.34
C ALA A 1010 22.42 -13.90 -28.98
N PHE A 1011 22.05 -14.13 -30.25
CA PHE A 1011 22.40 -15.36 -30.95
C PHE A 1011 23.88 -15.45 -31.32
N ILE A 1012 24.48 -14.37 -31.83
CA ILE A 1012 25.91 -14.34 -32.18
C ILE A 1012 26.76 -14.63 -30.95
N ASN A 1013 26.51 -13.92 -29.84
CA ASN A 1013 27.24 -14.17 -28.59
C ASN A 1013 27.01 -15.59 -28.06
N CYS A 1014 25.79 -16.11 -28.17
CA CYS A 1014 25.46 -17.46 -27.72
C CYS A 1014 26.27 -18.51 -28.48
N PHE A 1015 26.33 -18.40 -29.81
CA PHE A 1015 27.04 -19.35 -30.67
C PHE A 1015 28.55 -19.24 -30.48
N LEU A 1016 29.09 -18.02 -30.40
CA LEU A 1016 30.51 -17.78 -30.09
C LEU A 1016 30.90 -18.35 -28.73
N LYS A 1017 30.06 -18.16 -27.71
CA LYS A 1017 30.32 -18.67 -26.36
C LYS A 1017 30.39 -20.20 -26.33
N VAL A 1018 29.44 -20.88 -26.99
CA VAL A 1018 29.45 -22.35 -27.08
C VAL A 1018 30.64 -22.84 -27.90
N ASP A 1019 31.02 -22.13 -28.96
CA ASP A 1019 32.19 -22.43 -29.77
C ASP A 1019 33.51 -22.27 -28.99
N ASP A 1020 33.66 -21.20 -28.19
CA ASP A 1020 34.80 -20.99 -27.27
C ASP A 1020 34.90 -22.13 -26.25
N GLU A 1021 33.77 -22.53 -25.65
CA GLU A 1021 33.69 -23.64 -24.70
C GLU A 1021 34.10 -24.97 -25.36
N VAL A 1022 33.63 -25.24 -26.58
CA VAL A 1022 33.99 -26.43 -27.34
C VAL A 1022 35.48 -26.44 -27.69
N CYS A 1023 36.05 -25.28 -28.03
CA CYS A 1023 37.45 -25.10 -28.37
C CYS A 1023 38.38 -25.03 -27.14
N GLY A 1024 37.86 -24.92 -25.91
CA GLY A 1024 38.68 -24.78 -24.71
C GLY A 1024 39.40 -23.42 -24.64
N GLU A 1025 38.83 -22.38 -25.26
CA GLU A 1025 39.34 -21.01 -25.23
C GLU A 1025 38.74 -20.22 -24.05
N ILE A 1026 39.45 -19.22 -23.53
CA ILE A 1026 38.89 -18.30 -22.51
C ILE A 1026 37.93 -17.38 -23.24
N SER A 1027 36.64 -17.39 -22.83
CA SER A 1027 35.60 -16.54 -23.42
C SER A 1027 36.09 -15.11 -23.56
N ARG A 1028 36.14 -14.58 -24.79
CA ARG A 1028 36.51 -13.18 -25.03
C ARG A 1028 35.39 -12.29 -24.49
N GLY A 1029 35.53 -11.86 -23.24
CA GLY A 1029 34.57 -10.98 -22.58
C GLY A 1029 34.33 -9.70 -23.38
N THR A 1030 33.05 -9.38 -23.58
CA THR A 1030 32.54 -8.26 -24.36
C THR A 1030 32.97 -6.91 -23.76
N THR A 1031 34.07 -6.32 -24.25
CA THR A 1031 34.32 -4.87 -24.14
C THR A 1031 34.43 -4.28 -25.54
N GLY A 1032 33.38 -3.55 -25.95
CA GLY A 1032 33.42 -2.72 -27.14
C GLY A 1032 34.23 -1.44 -26.88
N SER A 1033 35.22 -1.22 -27.75
CA SER A 1033 35.98 0.02 -28.01
C SER A 1033 36.89 0.59 -26.92
N THR A 1034 38.13 0.09 -26.85
CA THR A 1034 39.35 0.89 -27.02
C THR A 1034 40.46 -0.02 -27.53
N SER A 1035 40.96 0.27 -28.74
CA SER A 1035 42.15 -0.37 -29.28
C SER A 1035 43.41 0.08 -28.54
N ASP A 1036 44.38 -0.84 -28.46
CA ASP A 1036 45.83 -0.62 -28.34
C ASP A 1036 46.47 -0.28 -26.98
N ALA A 1037 45.78 -0.35 -25.84
CA ALA A 1037 46.41 -0.04 -24.53
C ALA A 1037 46.48 -1.19 -23.51
N PHE A 1038 45.86 -2.35 -23.75
CA PHE A 1038 45.72 -3.40 -22.73
C PHE A 1038 46.67 -4.61 -22.90
N GLU A 1039 47.32 -4.75 -24.06
CA GLU A 1039 48.32 -5.81 -24.27
C GLU A 1039 49.66 -5.52 -23.59
N GLU A 1040 50.03 -4.25 -23.39
CA GLU A 1040 51.31 -3.89 -22.74
C GLU A 1040 51.26 -3.92 -21.21
N PHE A 1041 50.05 -3.85 -20.60
CA PHE A 1041 49.91 -3.82 -19.14
C PHE A 1041 49.97 -5.22 -18.50
N SER A 1042 49.59 -6.26 -19.25
CA SER A 1042 49.54 -7.65 -18.77
C SER A 1042 50.92 -8.33 -18.64
N ILE A 1043 51.97 -7.76 -19.25
CA ILE A 1043 53.32 -8.33 -19.25
C ILE A 1043 54.12 -7.95 -17.98
N SER A 1044 53.68 -6.96 -17.19
CA SER A 1044 54.51 -6.40 -16.11
C SER A 1044 54.36 -7.00 -14.71
N MET A 1045 53.40 -7.91 -14.45
CA MET A 1045 53.08 -8.38 -13.09
C MET A 1045 53.17 -9.89 -12.85
N GLY A 1046 53.85 -10.65 -13.71
CA GLY A 1046 54.37 -11.99 -13.39
C GLY A 1046 53.37 -12.93 -12.67
N PHE A 1047 52.11 -12.95 -13.09
CA PHE A 1047 51.12 -13.90 -12.58
C PHE A 1047 51.22 -15.18 -13.41
N ASP A 1048 51.55 -16.29 -12.74
CA ASP A 1048 51.53 -17.61 -13.34
C ASP A 1048 50.11 -17.96 -13.84
N SER A 1049 50.08 -18.50 -15.06
CA SER A 1049 48.98 -19.09 -15.81
C SER A 1049 47.82 -19.65 -14.96
N PHE A 1050 46.65 -19.01 -15.02
CA PHE A 1050 45.38 -19.56 -14.54
C PHE A 1050 44.44 -19.86 -15.72
N GLY A 1051 44.33 -21.14 -16.06
CA GLY A 1051 43.07 -21.78 -16.49
C GLY A 1051 42.69 -21.78 -17.98
N MET A 1052 43.44 -22.49 -18.83
CA MET A 1052 42.82 -23.07 -20.05
C MET A 1052 41.91 -24.23 -19.60
N SER A 1053 40.64 -24.24 -20.03
CA SER A 1053 39.76 -25.41 -19.84
C SER A 1053 40.08 -26.48 -20.89
N GLU A 1054 39.96 -27.77 -20.54
CA GLU A 1054 40.13 -28.84 -21.53
C GLU A 1054 39.04 -28.73 -22.61
N PRO A 1055 39.39 -28.76 -23.91
CA PRO A 1055 38.41 -28.66 -24.98
C PRO A 1055 37.43 -29.83 -24.97
N VAL A 1056 36.15 -29.53 -25.17
CA VAL A 1056 35.05 -30.54 -25.13
C VAL A 1056 35.19 -31.57 -26.24
N ALA A 1057 35.75 -31.17 -27.39
CA ALA A 1057 35.93 -32.05 -28.55
C ALA A 1057 37.31 -31.86 -29.21
N PRO A 1058 37.80 -32.88 -29.93
CA PRO A 1058 38.98 -32.75 -30.80
C PRO A 1058 38.81 -31.64 -31.85
N GLU A 1059 39.92 -31.10 -32.33
CA GLU A 1059 39.92 -29.93 -33.23
C GLU A 1059 39.18 -30.13 -34.55
N ASN A 1060 39.04 -31.37 -35.01
CA ASN A 1060 38.40 -31.77 -36.27
C ASN A 1060 36.93 -32.20 -36.14
N VAL A 1061 36.32 -31.95 -34.97
CA VAL A 1061 34.89 -32.24 -34.72
C VAL A 1061 34.13 -30.92 -34.70
N GLY A 1062 32.97 -30.91 -35.35
CA GLY A 1062 32.11 -29.74 -35.42
C GLY A 1062 30.63 -30.11 -35.48
N SER A 1063 29.78 -29.09 -35.46
CA SER A 1063 28.35 -29.27 -35.66
C SER A 1063 27.70 -28.01 -36.24
N THR A 1064 26.82 -28.22 -37.22
CA THR A 1064 25.87 -27.17 -37.63
C THR A 1064 24.80 -27.01 -36.57
N ALA A 1065 24.25 -25.81 -36.43
CA ALA A 1065 23.17 -25.54 -35.50
C ALA A 1065 22.06 -24.71 -36.14
N LEU A 1066 20.85 -25.28 -36.17
CA LEU A 1066 19.62 -24.60 -36.55
C LEU A 1066 18.70 -24.50 -35.33
N VAL A 1067 18.37 -23.27 -34.94
CA VAL A 1067 17.54 -22.99 -33.77
C VAL A 1067 16.30 -22.19 -34.18
N ALA A 1068 15.12 -22.60 -33.69
CA ALA A 1068 13.90 -21.82 -33.71
C ALA A 1068 13.44 -21.46 -32.29
N VAL A 1069 13.14 -20.19 -32.09
CA VAL A 1069 12.41 -19.67 -30.93
C VAL A 1069 11.04 -19.21 -31.39
N ILE A 1070 9.98 -19.83 -30.86
CA ILE A 1070 8.60 -19.56 -31.26
C ILE A 1070 7.84 -18.98 -30.08
N CYS A 1071 7.02 -17.95 -30.29
CA CYS A 1071 6.04 -17.46 -29.31
C CYS A 1071 4.66 -17.28 -29.94
N SER A 1072 3.69 -16.71 -29.21
CA SER A 1072 2.33 -16.51 -29.73
C SER A 1072 2.30 -15.63 -31.00
N SER A 1073 3.27 -14.73 -31.16
CA SER A 1073 3.27 -13.69 -32.20
C SER A 1073 4.38 -13.81 -33.24
N HIS A 1074 5.53 -14.40 -32.92
CA HIS A 1074 6.71 -14.39 -33.78
C HIS A 1074 7.42 -15.75 -33.81
N ILE A 1075 8.18 -15.97 -34.88
CA ILE A 1075 9.12 -17.07 -35.09
C ILE A 1075 10.49 -16.42 -35.33
N ILE A 1076 11.48 -16.80 -34.52
CA ILE A 1076 12.86 -16.35 -34.63
C ILE A 1076 13.71 -17.57 -34.99
N ILE A 1077 14.44 -17.51 -36.10
CA ILE A 1077 15.34 -18.56 -36.57
C ILE A 1077 16.78 -18.07 -36.49
N ALA A 1078 17.69 -18.90 -35.99
CA ALA A 1078 19.13 -18.71 -36.09
C ALA A 1078 19.75 -19.94 -36.76
N ASN A 1079 20.42 -19.76 -37.89
CA ASN A 1079 21.06 -20.85 -38.64
C ASN A 1079 22.58 -20.67 -38.70
N CYS A 1080 23.34 -21.70 -38.36
CA CYS A 1080 24.78 -21.79 -38.56
C CYS A 1080 25.12 -23.15 -39.18
N GLY A 1081 25.04 -23.23 -40.51
CA GLY A 1081 25.40 -24.41 -41.31
C GLY A 1081 24.36 -24.67 -42.40
N ASP A 1082 24.20 -25.92 -42.83
CA ASP A 1082 23.35 -26.34 -43.94
C ASP A 1082 22.08 -27.11 -43.54
N SER A 1083 21.81 -27.24 -42.24
CA SER A 1083 20.46 -27.49 -41.73
C SER A 1083 19.49 -26.36 -42.13
N ARG A 1084 18.20 -26.66 -42.33
CA ARG A 1084 17.23 -25.68 -42.85
C ARG A 1084 15.89 -25.65 -42.10
N ALA A 1085 15.36 -24.43 -41.92
CA ALA A 1085 14.02 -24.15 -41.43
C ALA A 1085 13.08 -23.69 -42.55
N VAL A 1086 11.91 -24.34 -42.68
CA VAL A 1086 10.89 -24.01 -43.69
C VAL A 1086 9.53 -23.88 -43.02
N LEU A 1087 8.88 -22.72 -43.19
CA LEU A 1087 7.52 -22.43 -42.75
C LEU A 1087 6.53 -22.73 -43.87
N CYS A 1088 5.44 -23.44 -43.59
CA CYS A 1088 4.31 -23.51 -44.50
C CYS A 1088 3.29 -22.44 -44.16
N ARG A 1089 3.12 -21.45 -45.06
CA ARG A 1089 2.15 -20.35 -44.94
C ARG A 1089 1.19 -20.41 -46.12
N GLY A 1090 -0.10 -20.62 -45.85
CA GLY A 1090 -1.12 -20.65 -46.90
C GLY A 1090 -0.85 -21.72 -47.97
N GLU A 1091 -0.37 -22.91 -47.56
CA GLU A 1091 0.05 -24.02 -48.45
C GLU A 1091 1.31 -23.75 -49.28
N GLN A 1092 2.00 -22.62 -49.07
CA GLN A 1092 3.26 -22.31 -49.76
C GLN A 1092 4.45 -22.48 -48.80
N PRO A 1093 5.57 -23.09 -49.25
CA PRO A 1093 6.79 -23.15 -48.47
C PRO A 1093 7.52 -21.79 -48.47
N VAL A 1094 7.89 -21.32 -47.28
CA VAL A 1094 8.68 -20.11 -47.05
C VAL A 1094 9.94 -20.52 -46.29
N ALA A 1095 11.09 -20.52 -46.96
CA ALA A 1095 12.38 -20.79 -46.30
C ALA A 1095 12.69 -19.65 -45.32
N LEU A 1096 12.96 -19.99 -44.06
CA LEU A 1096 13.30 -19.05 -43.00
C LEU A 1096 14.79 -19.03 -42.65
N SER A 1097 15.59 -19.88 -43.31
CA SER A 1097 17.05 -19.88 -43.24
C SER A 1097 17.65 -20.15 -44.62
N ASN A 1098 18.90 -19.71 -44.80
CA ASN A 1098 19.71 -20.02 -45.97
C ASN A 1098 20.88 -20.92 -45.56
N ASP A 1099 21.13 -21.97 -46.33
CA ASP A 1099 22.24 -22.89 -46.07
C ASP A 1099 23.59 -22.17 -46.22
N HIS A 1100 24.49 -22.38 -45.26
CA HIS A 1100 25.87 -21.89 -45.30
C HIS A 1100 26.77 -22.85 -46.07
N LYS A 1101 26.64 -22.82 -47.40
CA LYS A 1101 27.47 -23.61 -48.32
C LYS A 1101 28.64 -22.79 -48.85
N PRO A 1102 29.85 -23.37 -49.02
CA PRO A 1102 31.03 -22.65 -49.49
C PRO A 1102 30.91 -22.03 -50.89
N ASN A 1103 29.94 -22.46 -51.70
CA ASN A 1103 29.67 -21.91 -53.03
C ASN A 1103 28.59 -20.82 -53.05
N ARG A 1104 28.05 -20.42 -51.89
CA ARG A 1104 27.19 -19.23 -51.79
C ARG A 1104 28.07 -17.99 -52.03
N GLU A 1105 27.65 -17.08 -52.89
CA GLU A 1105 28.52 -16.01 -53.42
C GLU A 1105 29.21 -15.17 -52.32
N ASP A 1106 28.49 -14.85 -51.25
CA ASP A 1106 28.96 -14.10 -50.10
C ASP A 1106 29.93 -14.91 -49.22
N GLU A 1107 29.61 -16.19 -48.94
CA GLU A 1107 30.47 -17.08 -48.17
C GLU A 1107 31.76 -17.43 -48.91
N TYR A 1108 31.67 -17.66 -50.22
CA TYR A 1108 32.81 -17.87 -51.10
C TYR A 1108 33.75 -16.65 -51.06
N ALA A 1109 33.19 -15.45 -51.22
CA ALA A 1109 33.96 -14.20 -51.14
C ALA A 1109 34.59 -13.99 -49.75
N ARG A 1110 33.87 -14.32 -48.66
CA ARG A 1110 34.39 -14.25 -47.29
C ARG A 1110 35.57 -15.19 -47.07
N ILE A 1111 35.45 -16.45 -47.52
CA ILE A 1111 36.51 -17.46 -47.37
C ILE A 1111 37.77 -17.03 -48.14
N GLU A 1112 37.63 -16.59 -49.40
CA GLU A 1112 38.77 -16.13 -50.22
C GLU A 1112 39.41 -14.86 -49.64
N ALA A 1113 38.62 -13.93 -49.09
CA ALA A 1113 39.14 -12.70 -48.49
C ALA A 1113 40.03 -12.96 -47.25
N GLU A 1114 39.71 -13.99 -46.47
CA GLU A 1114 40.52 -14.45 -45.33
C GLU A 1114 41.69 -15.36 -45.76
N GLY A 1115 41.86 -15.61 -47.06
CA GLY A 1115 42.95 -16.42 -47.63
C GLY A 1115 42.68 -17.92 -47.69
N GLY A 1116 41.43 -18.35 -47.52
CA GLY A 1116 40.99 -19.73 -47.68
C GLY A 1116 40.70 -20.09 -49.14
N GLU A 1117 40.61 -21.39 -49.44
CA GLU A 1117 40.29 -21.89 -50.78
C GLU A 1117 38.98 -22.69 -50.74
N VAL A 1118 38.14 -22.56 -51.76
CA VAL A 1118 36.96 -23.42 -51.94
C VAL A 1118 37.22 -24.38 -53.07
N VAL A 1119 37.30 -25.67 -52.76
CA VAL A 1119 37.66 -26.73 -53.71
C VAL A 1119 36.49 -27.69 -53.89
N ILE A 1120 36.21 -28.08 -55.13
CA ILE A 1120 35.21 -29.12 -55.40
C ILE A 1120 35.82 -30.49 -55.09
N HIS A 1121 35.25 -31.18 -54.10
CA HIS A 1121 35.62 -32.53 -53.72
C HIS A 1121 34.37 -33.43 -53.72
N SER A 1122 34.41 -34.53 -54.47
CA SER A 1122 33.27 -35.48 -54.59
C SER A 1122 31.93 -34.80 -54.94
N ASP A 1123 31.95 -33.93 -55.96
CA ASP A 1123 30.80 -33.15 -56.45
C ASP A 1123 30.19 -32.15 -55.43
N ARG A 1124 30.88 -31.87 -54.31
CA ARG A 1124 30.51 -30.82 -53.34
C ARG A 1124 31.60 -29.76 -53.22
N TYR A 1125 31.19 -28.52 -52.98
CA TYR A 1125 32.13 -27.43 -52.71
C TYR A 1125 32.55 -27.47 -51.24
N CYS A 1126 33.84 -27.60 -50.98
CA CYS A 1126 34.37 -27.75 -49.64
C CYS A 1126 35.41 -26.67 -49.31
N VAL A 1127 35.36 -26.14 -48.08
CA VAL A 1127 36.38 -25.23 -47.54
C VAL A 1127 37.69 -25.98 -47.36
N CYS A 1128 38.74 -25.45 -47.99
CA CYS A 1128 40.08 -26.04 -48.11
C CYS A 1128 40.05 -27.51 -48.60
N GLY A 1129 39.00 -27.91 -49.34
CA GLY A 1129 38.80 -29.29 -49.79
C GLY A 1129 38.36 -30.27 -48.70
N VAL A 1130 37.98 -29.80 -47.50
CA VAL A 1130 37.68 -30.65 -46.34
C VAL A 1130 36.20 -30.65 -45.96
N LEU A 1131 35.62 -29.49 -45.58
CA LEU A 1131 34.24 -29.43 -45.06
C LEU A 1131 33.26 -28.86 -46.09
N PRO A 1132 32.09 -29.49 -46.30
CA PRO A 1132 31.06 -29.03 -47.25
C PRO A 1132 30.17 -27.88 -46.73
N VAL A 1133 30.48 -27.34 -45.55
CA VAL A 1133 29.82 -26.20 -44.90
C VAL A 1133 30.80 -25.05 -44.73
N SER A 1134 30.32 -23.80 -44.76
CA SER A 1134 31.15 -22.60 -44.55
C SER A 1134 31.08 -22.04 -43.12
N ARG A 1135 30.10 -22.49 -42.32
CA ARG A 1135 29.90 -22.09 -40.92
C ARG A 1135 29.49 -23.28 -40.06
N SER A 1136 30.05 -23.37 -38.86
CA SER A 1136 29.87 -24.48 -37.91
C SER A 1136 30.41 -24.08 -36.52
N ILE A 1137 29.87 -24.68 -35.47
CA ILE A 1137 30.44 -24.64 -34.11
C ILE A 1137 31.53 -25.72 -34.02
N GLY A 1138 32.71 -25.38 -33.50
CA GLY A 1138 33.86 -26.28 -33.46
C GLY A 1138 34.79 -26.07 -34.66
N ASP A 1139 35.26 -27.17 -35.28
CA ASP A 1139 36.12 -27.14 -36.48
C ASP A 1139 37.33 -26.21 -36.39
N ARG A 1140 37.94 -26.16 -35.20
CA ARG A 1140 38.98 -25.19 -34.84
C ARG A 1140 40.15 -25.17 -35.83
N TYR A 1141 40.49 -26.33 -36.38
CA TYR A 1141 41.58 -26.49 -37.35
C TYR A 1141 41.36 -25.76 -38.68
N LEU A 1142 40.12 -25.36 -39.00
CA LEU A 1142 39.75 -24.62 -40.22
C LEU A 1142 39.36 -23.16 -39.95
N LYS A 1143 39.49 -22.67 -38.71
CA LYS A 1143 39.36 -21.24 -38.42
C LYS A 1143 40.56 -20.49 -39.03
N PRO A 1144 40.36 -19.30 -39.61
CA PRO A 1144 39.16 -18.45 -39.57
C PRO A 1144 38.15 -18.67 -40.72
N PHE A 1145 38.33 -19.68 -41.57
CA PHE A 1145 37.46 -19.88 -42.75
C PHE A 1145 36.07 -20.39 -42.37
N ILE A 1146 36.02 -21.32 -41.42
CA ILE A 1146 34.80 -21.74 -40.74
C ILE A 1146 34.56 -20.83 -39.54
N ILE A 1147 33.37 -20.24 -39.46
CA ILE A 1147 32.97 -19.35 -38.36
C ILE A 1147 31.70 -19.85 -37.69
N PRO A 1148 31.50 -19.63 -36.38
CA PRO A 1148 30.30 -20.04 -35.66
C PRO A 1148 29.15 -19.04 -35.80
N ASP A 1149 29.31 -17.96 -36.56
CA ASP A 1149 28.36 -16.84 -36.64
C ASP A 1149 27.04 -17.24 -37.32
N PRO A 1150 25.90 -17.22 -36.59
CA PRO A 1150 24.60 -17.56 -37.16
C PRO A 1150 24.01 -16.40 -37.99
N GLU A 1151 23.14 -16.75 -38.95
CA GLU A 1151 22.22 -15.81 -39.58
C GLU A 1151 20.86 -15.85 -38.89
N ILE A 1152 20.34 -14.67 -38.49
CA ILE A 1152 19.10 -14.54 -37.73
C ILE A 1152 17.97 -14.03 -38.64
N THR A 1153 16.82 -14.68 -38.59
CA THR A 1153 15.59 -14.27 -39.28
C THR A 1153 14.44 -14.18 -38.28
N VAL A 1154 13.73 -13.05 -38.25
CA VAL A 1154 12.55 -12.85 -37.38
C VAL A 1154 11.31 -12.63 -38.24
N VAL A 1155 10.29 -13.45 -38.04
CA VAL A 1155 9.05 -13.42 -38.82
C VAL A 1155 7.83 -13.33 -37.90
N GLN A 1156 6.94 -12.39 -38.20
CA GLN A 1156 5.63 -12.30 -37.55
C GLN A 1156 4.72 -13.45 -38.02
N ARG A 1157 4.05 -14.07 -37.05
CA ARG A 1157 3.06 -15.13 -37.29
C ARG A 1157 1.76 -14.56 -37.85
N THR A 1158 1.13 -15.33 -38.72
CA THR A 1158 -0.18 -15.01 -39.30
C THR A 1158 -1.14 -16.19 -39.12
N SER A 1159 -2.43 -15.96 -39.36
CA SER A 1159 -3.45 -17.02 -39.34
C SER A 1159 -3.31 -18.04 -40.46
N GLU A 1160 -2.49 -17.74 -41.46
CA GLU A 1160 -2.17 -18.63 -42.58
C GLU A 1160 -1.05 -19.62 -42.27
N ASP A 1161 -0.33 -19.44 -41.16
CA ASP A 1161 0.76 -20.32 -40.75
C ASP A 1161 0.24 -21.69 -40.34
N GLU A 1162 0.68 -22.74 -41.04
CA GLU A 1162 0.21 -24.09 -40.80
C GLU A 1162 1.15 -24.87 -39.89
N TYR A 1163 2.41 -24.99 -40.28
CA TYR A 1163 3.43 -25.72 -39.55
C TYR A 1163 4.83 -25.22 -39.93
N LEU A 1164 5.78 -25.38 -39.01
CA LEU A 1164 7.20 -25.11 -39.20
C LEU A 1164 7.97 -26.44 -39.19
N ILE A 1165 8.93 -26.59 -40.09
CA ILE A 1165 9.76 -27.78 -40.21
C ILE A 1165 11.23 -27.36 -40.08
N LEU A 1166 11.95 -28.00 -39.16
CA LEU A 1166 13.40 -27.87 -39.00
C LEU A 1166 14.02 -29.23 -39.29
N ALA A 1167 15.05 -29.30 -40.13
CA ALA A 1167 15.73 -30.57 -40.37
C ALA A 1167 17.19 -30.42 -40.81
N SER A 1168 17.98 -31.48 -40.60
CA SER A 1168 19.33 -31.64 -41.13
C SER A 1168 19.33 -31.87 -42.65
N ASP A 1169 20.50 -31.77 -43.27
CA ASP A 1169 20.67 -31.95 -44.71
C ASP A 1169 20.24 -33.35 -45.19
N GLY A 1170 20.27 -34.35 -44.31
CA GLY A 1170 19.78 -35.70 -44.57
C GLY A 1170 18.32 -35.76 -45.03
N LEU A 1171 17.50 -34.74 -44.75
CA LEU A 1171 16.19 -34.53 -45.37
C LEU A 1171 16.29 -33.69 -46.66
N TRP A 1172 16.95 -32.53 -46.58
CA TRP A 1172 16.90 -31.50 -47.62
C TRP A 1172 17.72 -31.81 -48.88
N ASP A 1173 18.68 -32.72 -48.81
CA ASP A 1173 19.48 -33.16 -49.96
C ASP A 1173 18.70 -34.04 -50.93
N VAL A 1174 17.62 -34.69 -50.46
CA VAL A 1174 16.82 -35.63 -51.26
C VAL A 1174 15.38 -35.17 -51.50
N MET A 1175 14.93 -34.10 -50.83
CA MET A 1175 13.57 -33.59 -50.92
C MET A 1175 13.54 -32.06 -51.02
N SER A 1176 12.68 -31.53 -51.88
CA SER A 1176 12.49 -30.07 -52.01
C SER A 1176 11.61 -29.50 -50.89
N ASN A 1177 11.70 -28.19 -50.66
CA ASN A 1177 10.85 -27.48 -49.69
C ASN A 1177 9.34 -27.72 -49.96
N GLU A 1178 8.93 -27.75 -51.23
CA GLU A 1178 7.55 -28.03 -51.63
C GLU A 1178 7.13 -29.46 -51.27
N GLU A 1179 7.97 -30.45 -51.60
CA GLU A 1179 7.67 -31.87 -51.33
C GLU A 1179 7.54 -32.15 -49.82
N VAL A 1180 8.41 -31.54 -49.01
CA VAL A 1180 8.41 -31.69 -47.55
C VAL A 1180 7.15 -31.07 -46.94
N CYS A 1181 6.80 -29.84 -47.31
CA CYS A 1181 5.57 -29.20 -46.82
C CYS A 1181 4.32 -30.01 -47.19
N ASP A 1182 4.21 -30.44 -48.45
CA ASP A 1182 3.09 -31.25 -48.93
C ASP A 1182 2.96 -32.59 -48.19
N ALA A 1183 4.09 -33.27 -47.97
CA ALA A 1183 4.15 -34.53 -47.25
C ALA A 1183 3.71 -34.37 -45.79
N ALA A 1184 4.23 -33.35 -45.09
CA ALA A 1184 3.85 -33.03 -43.73
C ALA A 1184 2.35 -32.73 -43.61
N ARG A 1185 1.83 -31.85 -44.49
CA ARG A 1185 0.40 -31.48 -44.52
C ARG A 1185 -0.51 -32.69 -44.65
N ARG A 1186 -0.25 -33.53 -45.66
CA ARG A 1186 -1.06 -34.72 -45.94
C ARG A 1186 -1.05 -35.65 -44.74
N ARG A 1187 0.10 -35.81 -44.09
CA ARG A 1187 0.24 -36.71 -42.94
C ARG A 1187 -0.51 -36.22 -41.71
N ILE A 1188 -0.43 -34.93 -41.38
CA ILE A 1188 -1.16 -34.29 -40.28
C ILE A 1188 -2.67 -34.39 -40.52
N LEU A 1189 -3.14 -34.07 -41.73
CA LEU A 1189 -4.56 -34.18 -42.11
C LEU A 1189 -5.08 -35.62 -42.04
N LEU A 1190 -4.29 -36.59 -42.53
CA LEU A 1190 -4.63 -38.01 -42.45
C LEU A 1190 -4.71 -38.51 -41.01
N TRP A 1191 -3.83 -38.03 -40.12
CA TRP A 1191 -3.86 -38.37 -38.71
C TRP A 1191 -5.17 -37.90 -38.07
N HIS A 1192 -5.53 -36.62 -38.22
CA HIS A 1192 -6.78 -36.09 -37.67
C HIS A 1192 -8.03 -36.79 -38.24
N LYS A 1193 -8.02 -37.16 -39.54
CA LYS A 1193 -9.12 -37.89 -40.18
C LYS A 1193 -9.28 -39.32 -39.63
N LYS A 1194 -8.20 -40.00 -39.28
CA LYS A 1194 -8.25 -41.35 -38.67
C LYS A 1194 -8.61 -41.32 -37.19
N SER A 1195 -8.14 -40.31 -36.45
CA SER A 1195 -8.40 -40.17 -35.02
C SER A 1195 -9.85 -39.77 -34.69
N ALA A 1196 -10.58 -39.14 -35.62
CA ALA A 1196 -11.99 -38.77 -35.44
C ALA A 1196 -12.98 -39.96 -35.37
N GLY A 1197 -12.56 -41.18 -35.74
CA GLY A 1197 -13.40 -42.39 -35.77
C GLY A 1197 -13.31 -43.29 -34.54
N THR A 1198 -12.48 -42.96 -33.54
CA THR A 1198 -12.25 -43.80 -32.36
C THR A 1198 -12.84 -43.12 -31.13
N THR A 1199 -13.90 -43.69 -30.55
CA THR A 1199 -14.51 -43.24 -29.28
C THR A 1199 -13.63 -43.62 -28.08
N ALA A 1200 -12.39 -43.16 -28.09
CA ALA A 1200 -11.58 -43.02 -26.89
C ALA A 1200 -11.62 -41.54 -26.52
N THR A 1201 -12.32 -41.20 -25.44
CA THR A 1201 -12.11 -39.93 -24.73
C THR A 1201 -10.59 -39.76 -24.56
N PRO A 1202 -9.96 -38.70 -25.10
CA PRO A 1202 -8.59 -38.43 -24.76
C PRO A 1202 -8.61 -38.11 -23.28
N SER A 1203 -8.00 -38.98 -22.47
CA SER A 1203 -7.49 -38.61 -21.16
C SER A 1203 -6.78 -37.26 -21.31
N LEU A 1204 -7.00 -36.36 -20.36
CA LEU A 1204 -6.33 -35.07 -20.25
C LEU A 1204 -4.81 -35.28 -20.13
N ILE A 1205 -4.14 -35.56 -21.26
CA ILE A 1205 -2.69 -35.52 -21.39
C ILE A 1205 -2.33 -34.05 -21.23
N GLN A 1206 -1.42 -33.77 -20.29
CA GLN A 1206 -0.83 -32.46 -20.02
C GLN A 1206 -0.38 -31.82 -21.33
N LYS A 1207 -1.21 -30.93 -21.89
CA LYS A 1207 -0.90 -30.26 -23.16
C LYS A 1207 0.28 -29.33 -22.94
N GLY A 1208 1.45 -29.70 -23.44
CA GLY A 1208 2.62 -28.83 -23.52
C GLY A 1208 3.94 -29.40 -23.01
N GLU A 1209 3.96 -30.59 -22.39
CA GLU A 1209 5.21 -31.22 -21.90
C GLU A 1209 5.68 -32.40 -22.77
N GLU A 1210 4.83 -32.96 -23.63
CA GLU A 1210 5.13 -34.11 -24.50
C GLU A 1210 4.82 -33.82 -25.98
N ALA A 1211 5.43 -34.60 -26.88
CA ALA A 1211 5.26 -34.49 -28.32
C ALA A 1211 3.81 -34.77 -28.77
N ASP A 1212 3.28 -33.93 -29.65
CA ASP A 1212 1.96 -34.11 -30.26
C ASP A 1212 1.99 -35.27 -31.27
N SER A 1213 0.98 -36.14 -31.18
CA SER A 1213 0.92 -37.35 -31.99
C SER A 1213 0.76 -37.09 -33.49
N ALA A 1214 0.15 -35.98 -33.92
CA ALA A 1214 0.00 -35.65 -35.33
C ALA A 1214 1.31 -35.07 -35.89
N ALA A 1215 1.94 -34.15 -35.16
CA ALA A 1215 3.24 -33.59 -35.50
C ALA A 1215 4.34 -34.67 -35.49
N GLN A 1216 4.35 -35.56 -34.50
CA GLN A 1216 5.27 -36.70 -34.43
C GLN A 1216 5.10 -37.62 -35.64
N ALA A 1217 3.85 -37.96 -35.98
CA ALA A 1217 3.58 -38.81 -37.14
C ALA A 1217 4.01 -38.18 -38.47
N ALA A 1218 4.05 -36.85 -38.55
CA ALA A 1218 4.58 -36.11 -39.69
C ALA A 1218 6.11 -36.17 -39.73
N ALA A 1219 6.79 -35.93 -38.60
CA ALA A 1219 8.24 -36.03 -38.49
C ALA A 1219 8.72 -37.44 -38.88
N ASP A 1220 8.13 -38.50 -38.32
CA ASP A 1220 8.47 -39.90 -38.64
C ASP A 1220 8.24 -40.22 -40.13
N TYR A 1221 7.20 -39.65 -40.73
CA TYR A 1221 6.91 -39.89 -42.14
C TYR A 1221 7.94 -39.22 -43.05
N LEU A 1222 8.36 -38.00 -42.72
CA LEU A 1222 9.37 -37.27 -43.49
C LEU A 1222 10.73 -37.99 -43.45
N SER A 1223 11.16 -38.47 -42.28
CA SER A 1223 12.43 -39.20 -42.17
C SER A 1223 12.43 -40.52 -42.96
N ASN A 1224 11.31 -41.26 -42.94
CA ASN A 1224 11.15 -42.46 -43.76
C ASN A 1224 11.11 -42.15 -45.26
N LEU A 1225 10.42 -41.09 -45.66
CA LEU A 1225 10.33 -40.68 -47.06
C LEU A 1225 11.70 -40.24 -47.61
N ALA A 1226 12.53 -39.57 -46.80
CA ALA A 1226 13.90 -39.25 -47.15
C ALA A 1226 14.75 -40.52 -47.38
N MET A 1227 14.62 -41.51 -46.50
CA MET A 1227 15.27 -42.83 -46.65
C MET A 1227 14.83 -43.57 -47.92
N GLU A 1228 13.55 -43.49 -48.29
CA GLU A 1228 12.99 -44.06 -49.52
C GLU A 1228 13.52 -43.34 -50.77
N LYS A 1229 13.68 -42.01 -50.68
CA LYS A 1229 14.27 -41.18 -51.75
C LYS A 1229 15.79 -41.28 -51.85
N GLY A 1230 16.42 -42.12 -51.02
CA GLY A 1230 17.82 -42.48 -51.15
C GLY A 1230 18.76 -41.69 -50.25
N SER A 1231 18.27 -41.03 -49.20
CA SER A 1231 19.14 -40.40 -48.20
C SER A 1231 20.07 -41.45 -47.58
N MET A 1232 21.36 -41.13 -47.55
CA MET A 1232 22.41 -41.97 -46.99
C MET A 1232 22.91 -41.42 -45.64
N ASP A 1233 22.35 -40.31 -45.17
CA ASP A 1233 22.85 -39.58 -44.00
C ASP A 1233 22.10 -39.88 -42.69
N ASN A 1234 22.54 -39.27 -41.59
CA ASN A 1234 21.71 -39.07 -40.42
C ASN A 1234 20.53 -38.14 -40.79
N ILE A 1235 19.36 -38.37 -40.20
CA ILE A 1235 18.15 -37.62 -40.55
C ILE A 1235 17.46 -37.18 -39.28
N THR A 1236 17.42 -35.87 -39.07
CA THR A 1236 16.74 -35.24 -37.95
C THR A 1236 15.70 -34.26 -38.45
N VAL A 1237 14.47 -34.38 -37.93
CA VAL A 1237 13.33 -33.58 -38.35
C VAL A 1237 12.51 -33.18 -37.12
N ILE A 1238 12.21 -31.90 -36.97
CA ILE A 1238 11.21 -31.35 -36.05
C ILE A 1238 10.07 -30.78 -36.87
N VAL A 1239 8.83 -31.13 -36.52
CA VAL A 1239 7.61 -30.54 -37.09
C VAL A 1239 6.84 -29.85 -35.97
N VAL A 1240 6.47 -28.59 -36.16
CA VAL A 1240 5.69 -27.79 -35.21
C VAL A 1240 4.38 -27.36 -35.85
N ASP A 1241 3.23 -27.78 -35.32
CA ASP A 1241 1.89 -27.34 -35.74
C ASP A 1241 1.57 -25.96 -35.15
N LEU A 1242 1.39 -24.99 -36.05
CA LEU A 1242 1.13 -23.59 -35.72
C LEU A 1242 -0.38 -23.25 -35.71
N LYS A 1243 -1.27 -24.13 -36.23
CA LYS A 1243 -2.74 -23.95 -36.26
C LYS A 1243 -3.47 -24.37 -34.99
N ALA A 1244 -2.83 -25.12 -34.10
CA ALA A 1244 -3.45 -25.69 -32.90
C ALA A 1244 -4.14 -24.64 -31.98
N GLY A 1245 -3.66 -23.39 -31.98
CA GLY A 1245 -4.29 -22.27 -31.27
C GLY A 1245 -5.55 -21.69 -31.93
N MET A 1246 -5.69 -21.81 -33.26
CA MET A 1246 -6.80 -21.20 -34.03
C MET A 1246 -7.97 -22.15 -34.33
N ARG A 1247 -7.77 -23.48 -34.31
CA ARG A 1247 -8.84 -24.46 -34.60
C ARG A 1247 -9.99 -24.49 -33.57
N LYS A 1248 -9.83 -23.89 -32.39
CA LYS A 1248 -10.91 -23.78 -31.37
C LYS A 1248 -11.97 -22.71 -31.67
N LEU A 1249 -11.76 -21.84 -32.67
CA LEU A 1249 -12.71 -20.75 -32.99
C LEU A 1249 -13.73 -21.11 -34.08
N VAL A 1250 -13.49 -22.15 -34.87
CA VAL A 1250 -14.46 -22.55 -35.92
C VAL A 1250 -15.52 -23.51 -35.36
N SER A 1251 -15.22 -24.26 -34.29
CA SER A 1251 -16.18 -25.18 -33.66
C SER A 1251 -17.11 -24.54 -32.62
N SER A 1252 -17.03 -23.22 -32.42
CA SER A 1252 -18.00 -22.46 -31.61
C SER A 1252 -18.88 -21.52 -32.46
N TRP A 1253 -18.85 -21.69 -33.78
CA TRP A 1253 -19.71 -21.00 -34.76
C TRP A 1253 -20.40 -21.99 -35.71
N THR A 1254 -20.74 -23.17 -35.19
CA THR A 1254 -21.80 -24.09 -35.63
C THR A 1254 -22.31 -24.80 -34.39
#